data_AF-A0A918BBS1-F1
#
_entry.id   AF-A0A918BBS1-F1
#
_cell.length_a   1.000
_cell.length_b   1.000
_cell.length_c   1.000
_cell.angle_alpha   90.00
_cell.angle_beta   90.00
_cell.angle_gamma   90.00
#
_symmetry.space_group_name_H-M   'P 1'
#
loop_
_entity.id
_entity.type
_entity.pdbx_description
1 polymer ?
#
loop_
_entity_poly.entity_id
_entity_poly.type
_entity_poly.pdbx_seq_one_letter_code
_entity_poly.pdbx_strand_id
1 'polypeptide(L)'
;MSDTTTTDRARAATATEEHAQRPGGGSQLLRNAYALMLNTGISGVLGLGFWLAAARYYSEASVGQGSAAIAAMKFLAGLAALTLTGALARFIPVAGRHTGRLIFRTYAGSSVAVALAAGVFLLTLPLWGPSYRFLHDPLYAVVFVLAVVAWSLLTLQDGVLTGLRNALWVPVGNTVFSAVKLVLLVAFAGAIPVMGVFVSWVAAIAVSVLPLGWLVFRRLVPRHVAATEDHASPPSLREIGRFLAGDYTGSLFSLAVVYLVPVIVAAKVGAADNAYFYIATTIGGTVNLLAINMGASLTVEGAHDPSRLAANTRAALRRMARIMLPVCGVMFFGAPWILAVFGQGYADAATPLLRWFAVGSLLRVVMETYFAVLRAQSRTAGLAWLQGLLCVLVLGLTLLLLPRMGLTGAGVAEISSLTVIVLIAAPKLYAILRTAPPAVLPEDAPPDGDLADMGAVARRPGPSWARRRDAQTLSLGLHLDLDHLERRPDVRPGPGTPPAGTPTGRTEHRPTWAFRAPPAKEPSSPPPGEPPSARERTRPTRTGVVLGCLLASALLLYWVPALTLGDAALDRMGGLGLVSVLPVPTLAGAGLLAVVFASLLWTAREHRGLLLVTLLATVVSLHALPAVIEAEPRFPTAWQHLGFLDYIGRTGEAVPDLDARWSWPGFFAAAAFVARACGVTDLTEVIRWWPLTVQLLYLAPMFLLTRSMRASWRARWTGVWIFVLGGWVGQDYFSPQGFTYLLYLVFVAILLVWFRAPRVLWGRARPGEAEVERTDRRQRTVLLVVLIALFAATVPAHQLTPFVMLGVLTVLVLAGRSELRGLPILFGVLVTAWIGFMAEPYWSGHLDELFGGIGGVGGNVSSSVSGRIAEGSSTHKLVLYARVALAGTVMALACWGWWRRRENGYRERSLPVLAFVPFLGFGMQSYGGEMALRVFMFALPGAALLAGLALFPRTGVTAQERDKDQVSLAPLAAALAGLVLLGGFLVARWGNEGFERTRTGEVAAMEYVYAHDDPTVRLLWLSTDPVDDVTPAMPWGARDMEKVQYVPTLAPGDPVLVSGLVKELRDAGPNSFLMVNRSQVVYLQLDAGYSATWETRLLRHLDRREELTRVFSNEDVTMYALREEPEGEVPRADPGPAGPRVTWTPWSVVGGLAALALIVLLSAREVVRVAVPPGVRQLRWLQGSFWFSLPLLAVLLAALVQRFLTMGGA
;
A
#
# COMPACT_ATOMS: atom_id res chain seq x y z
N MET A 1 -34.79 42.91 67.74
CA MET A 1 -35.92 41.96 67.74
C MET A 1 -36.54 42.08 66.35
N SER A 2 -36.16 41.23 65.40
CA SER A 2 -36.53 39.81 65.22
C SER A 2 -37.52 39.71 64.06
N ASP A 3 -36.97 39.25 62.93
CA ASP A 3 -37.56 38.37 61.90
C ASP A 3 -38.86 38.70 61.16
N THR A 4 -38.85 38.15 59.94
CA THR A 4 -39.90 38.04 58.91
C THR A 4 -40.13 39.31 58.09
N THR A 5 -39.65 39.36 56.84
CA THR A 5 -40.41 38.79 55.73
C THR A 5 -39.54 38.52 54.49
N THR A 6 -39.39 37.24 54.19
CA THR A 6 -39.09 36.62 52.89
C THR A 6 -40.26 36.80 51.92
N THR A 7 -40.03 37.35 50.72
CA THR A 7 -40.39 36.80 49.38
C THR A 7 -40.08 37.82 48.27
N ASP A 8 -39.71 37.32 47.09
CA ASP A 8 -39.54 38.03 45.79
C ASP A 8 -38.16 38.52 45.30
N ARG A 9 -37.05 38.01 45.85
CA ARG A 9 -35.71 38.18 45.23
C ARG A 9 -34.86 36.91 45.11
N ALA A 10 -35.49 35.76 44.86
CA ALA A 10 -34.77 34.48 44.67
C ALA A 10 -35.09 33.78 43.33
N ARG A 11 -35.18 34.54 42.23
CA ARG A 11 -35.29 33.98 40.86
C ARG A 11 -34.31 34.56 39.83
N ALA A 12 -33.27 35.28 40.25
CA ALA A 12 -32.30 35.88 39.33
C ALA A 12 -30.81 35.68 39.72
N ALA A 13 -30.48 34.75 40.62
CA ALA A 13 -29.10 34.57 41.09
C ALA A 13 -28.57 33.12 41.12
N THR A 14 -29.23 32.17 40.43
CA THR A 14 -28.78 30.77 40.33
C THR A 14 -28.63 30.27 38.89
N ALA A 15 -28.37 31.17 37.95
CA ALA A 15 -28.16 30.85 36.53
C ALA A 15 -26.72 31.10 36.04
N THR A 16 -25.73 31.20 36.94
CA THR A 16 -24.37 31.63 36.56
C THR A 16 -23.22 30.72 37.03
N GLU A 17 -23.48 29.50 37.50
CA GLU A 17 -22.40 28.56 37.88
C GLU A 17 -22.59 27.10 37.42
N GLU A 18 -23.33 26.86 36.32
CA GLU A 18 -23.35 25.56 35.61
C GLU A 18 -22.87 25.68 34.16
N HIS A 19 -21.70 26.27 33.95
CA HIS A 19 -20.91 26.11 32.72
C HIS A 19 -19.46 25.69 33.02
N ALA A 20 -19.28 24.84 34.04
CA ALA A 20 -18.03 24.13 34.28
C ALA A 20 -17.81 23.05 33.20
N GLN A 21 -16.98 23.41 32.22
CA GLN A 21 -16.08 22.54 31.45
C GLN A 21 -16.67 21.24 30.87
N ARG A 22 -17.28 21.35 29.67
CA ARG A 22 -17.29 20.24 28.70
C ARG A 22 -15.88 20.06 28.12
N PRO A 23 -15.23 18.88 28.22
CA PRO A 23 -13.93 18.63 27.61
C PRO A 23 -14.10 18.40 26.09
N GLY A 24 -14.27 19.48 25.33
CA GLY A 24 -14.51 19.42 23.88
C GLY A 24 -13.47 20.12 23.00
N GLY A 25 -12.85 21.20 23.49
CA GLY A 25 -12.01 22.09 22.67
C GLY A 25 -10.64 21.51 22.29
N GLY A 26 -9.90 20.95 23.24
CA GLY A 26 -8.53 20.45 23.01
C GLY A 26 -8.46 19.30 22.00
N SER A 27 -9.48 18.43 21.97
CA SER A 27 -9.53 17.29 21.04
C SER A 27 -9.74 17.69 19.57
N GLN A 28 -10.34 18.85 19.30
CA GLN A 28 -10.65 19.32 17.95
C GLN A 28 -9.49 20.09 17.32
N LEU A 29 -8.77 20.89 18.13
CA LEU A 29 -7.59 21.61 17.67
C LEU A 29 -6.46 20.64 17.29
N LEU A 30 -6.21 19.63 18.13
CA LEU A 30 -5.23 18.56 17.87
C LEU A 30 -5.59 17.77 16.60
N ARG A 31 -6.87 17.45 16.37
CA ARG A 31 -7.31 16.75 15.15
C ARG A 31 -7.03 17.54 13.87
N ASN A 32 -7.25 18.86 13.90
CA ASN A 32 -6.97 19.71 12.74
C ASN A 32 -5.47 19.86 12.50
N ALA A 33 -4.67 20.03 13.57
CA ALA A 33 -3.21 20.08 13.46
C ALA A 33 -2.64 18.78 12.87
N TYR A 34 -3.07 17.61 13.37
CA TYR A 34 -2.64 16.32 12.83
C TYR A 34 -3.12 16.07 11.40
N ALA A 35 -4.33 16.51 11.03
CA ALA A 35 -4.82 16.40 9.66
C ALA A 35 -4.00 17.25 8.67
N LEU A 36 -3.59 18.45 9.09
CA LEU A 36 -2.73 19.32 8.29
C LEU A 36 -1.29 18.79 8.21
N MET A 37 -0.75 18.24 9.30
CA MET A 37 0.57 17.59 9.28
C MET A 37 0.58 16.35 8.36
N LEU A 38 -0.48 15.53 8.43
CA LEU A 38 -0.66 14.38 7.55
C LEU A 38 -0.80 14.81 6.08
N ASN A 39 -1.54 15.89 5.80
CA ASN A 39 -1.64 16.47 4.46
C ASN A 39 -0.26 16.81 3.89
N THR A 40 0.57 17.49 4.68
CA THR A 40 1.91 17.91 4.29
C THR A 40 2.81 16.71 3.99
N GLY A 41 2.75 15.67 4.82
CA GLY A 41 3.50 14.42 4.58
C GLY A 41 3.07 13.69 3.30
N ILE A 42 1.76 13.48 3.11
CA ILE A 42 1.21 12.81 1.92
C ILE A 42 1.54 13.61 0.65
N SER A 43 1.34 14.93 0.69
CA SER A 43 1.61 15.81 -0.45
C SER A 43 3.11 15.87 -0.80
N GLY A 44 3.99 15.80 0.22
CA GLY A 44 5.44 15.74 0.02
C GLY A 44 5.88 14.45 -0.68
N VAL A 45 5.40 13.30 -0.22
CA VAL A 45 5.73 11.99 -0.82
C VAL A 45 5.19 11.88 -2.25
N LEU A 46 3.92 12.21 -2.47
CA LEU A 46 3.33 12.22 -3.81
C LEU A 46 3.99 13.26 -4.72
N GLY A 47 4.43 14.39 -4.16
CA GLY A 47 5.17 15.42 -4.88
C GLY A 47 6.55 14.94 -5.35
N LEU A 48 7.31 14.27 -4.49
CA LEU A 48 8.58 13.64 -4.88
C LEU A 48 8.37 12.56 -5.94
N GLY A 49 7.33 11.72 -5.79
CA GLY A 49 6.96 10.72 -6.79
C GLY A 49 6.60 11.32 -8.15
N PHE A 50 5.90 12.47 -8.17
CA PHE A 50 5.61 13.22 -9.41
C PHE A 50 6.89 13.67 -10.10
N TRP A 51 7.84 14.25 -9.37
CA TRP A 51 9.09 14.73 -9.98
C TRP A 51 10.00 13.60 -10.42
N LEU A 52 9.97 12.46 -9.72
CA LEU A 52 10.69 11.26 -10.16
C LEU A 52 10.12 10.74 -11.48
N ALA A 53 8.79 10.63 -11.58
CA ALA A 53 8.14 10.29 -12.84
C ALA A 53 8.45 11.32 -13.95
N ALA A 54 8.42 12.62 -13.63
CA ALA A 54 8.72 13.66 -14.61
C ALA A 54 10.15 13.52 -15.15
N ALA A 55 11.15 13.30 -14.28
CA ALA A 55 12.54 13.12 -14.69
C ALA A 55 12.77 11.85 -15.54
N ARG A 56 11.93 10.82 -15.40
CA ARG A 56 12.03 9.56 -16.16
C ARG A 56 11.29 9.59 -17.49
N TYR A 57 10.15 10.27 -17.56
CA TYR A 57 9.28 10.28 -18.74
C TYR A 57 9.47 11.51 -19.64
N TYR A 58 10.09 12.57 -19.14
CA TYR A 58 10.27 13.83 -19.86
C TYR A 58 11.75 14.21 -19.94
N SER A 59 12.11 14.94 -21.00
CA SER A 59 13.44 15.53 -21.11
C SER A 59 13.70 16.55 -19.99
N GLU A 60 14.95 16.70 -19.57
CA GLU A 60 15.37 17.65 -18.54
C GLU A 60 14.94 19.08 -18.88
N ALA A 61 15.00 19.48 -20.16
CA ALA A 61 14.54 20.78 -20.62
C ALA A 61 13.01 20.96 -20.47
N SER A 62 12.21 19.93 -20.76
CA SER A 62 10.75 19.94 -20.58
C SER A 62 10.38 20.01 -19.10
N VAL A 63 11.06 19.25 -18.23
CA VAL A 63 10.92 19.33 -16.77
C VAL A 63 11.28 20.75 -16.28
N GLY A 64 12.33 21.33 -16.85
CA GLY A 64 12.78 22.69 -16.62
C GLY A 64 11.76 23.76 -16.94
N GLN A 65 11.19 23.73 -18.15
CA GLN A 65 10.16 24.67 -18.58
C GLN A 65 8.86 24.51 -17.78
N GLY A 66 8.44 23.26 -17.55
CA GLY A 66 7.25 22.95 -16.76
C GLY A 66 7.38 23.43 -15.31
N SER A 67 8.52 23.17 -14.67
CA SER A 67 8.79 23.62 -13.30
C SER A 67 8.92 25.15 -13.18
N ALA A 68 9.51 25.83 -14.18
CA ALA A 68 9.55 27.28 -14.28
C ALA A 68 8.14 27.89 -14.33
N ALA A 69 7.26 27.33 -15.17
CA ALA A 69 5.86 27.73 -15.28
C ALA A 69 5.10 27.54 -13.95
N ILE A 70 5.29 26.39 -13.30
CA ILE A 70 4.70 26.10 -11.99
C ILE A 70 5.20 27.07 -10.92
N ALA A 71 6.49 27.40 -10.91
CA ALA A 71 7.06 28.37 -9.99
C ALA A 71 6.45 29.77 -10.17
N ALA A 72 6.37 30.25 -11.42
CA ALA A 72 5.77 31.54 -11.74
C ALA A 72 4.27 31.58 -11.38
N MET A 73 3.53 30.52 -11.70
CA MET A 73 2.12 30.37 -11.33
C MET A 73 1.94 30.47 -9.80
N LYS A 74 2.73 29.72 -9.02
CA LYS A 74 2.68 29.75 -7.54
C LYS A 74 3.02 31.12 -6.98
N PHE A 75 4.05 31.78 -7.53
CA PHE A 75 4.45 33.12 -7.13
C PHE A 75 3.32 34.14 -7.36
N LEU A 76 2.81 34.21 -8.59
CA LEU A 76 1.78 35.18 -8.98
C LEU A 76 0.47 34.97 -8.22
N ALA A 77 0.03 33.73 -8.07
CA ALA A 77 -1.17 33.41 -7.29
C ALA A 77 -0.98 33.72 -5.79
N GLY A 78 0.21 33.46 -5.25
CA GLY A 78 0.51 33.69 -3.85
C GLY A 78 0.47 35.17 -3.45
N LEU A 79 0.79 36.11 -4.36
CA LEU A 79 0.73 37.56 -4.12
C LEU A 79 -0.65 38.01 -3.62
N ALA A 80 -1.73 37.39 -4.11
CA ALA A 80 -3.09 37.68 -3.66
C ALA A 80 -3.58 36.68 -2.60
N ALA A 81 -3.24 35.39 -2.74
CA ALA A 81 -3.88 34.33 -1.97
C ALA A 81 -3.42 34.25 -0.50
N LEU A 82 -2.15 34.50 -0.19
CA LEU A 82 -1.61 34.22 1.15
C LEU A 82 -2.27 35.05 2.26
N THR A 83 -2.47 36.33 2.02
CA THR A 83 -3.05 37.26 3.01
C THR A 83 -4.56 37.11 3.09
N LEU A 84 -5.21 36.80 1.96
CA LEU A 84 -6.63 36.49 1.89
C LEU A 84 -6.98 35.16 2.58
N THR A 85 -6.09 34.16 2.55
CA THR A 85 -6.31 32.86 3.21
C THR A 85 -6.44 33.01 4.72
N GLY A 86 -5.54 33.77 5.35
CA GLY A 86 -5.61 34.10 6.78
C GLY A 86 -6.86 34.90 7.14
N ALA A 87 -7.22 35.88 6.30
CA ALA A 87 -8.44 36.67 6.49
C ALA A 87 -9.71 35.80 6.39
N LEU A 88 -9.81 34.90 5.40
CA LEU A 88 -10.94 33.99 5.25
C LEU A 88 -11.08 33.05 6.47
N ALA A 89 -9.97 32.46 6.93
CA ALA A 89 -9.98 31.61 8.12
C ALA A 89 -10.44 32.36 9.38
N ARG A 90 -10.13 33.66 9.49
CA ARG A 90 -10.50 34.51 10.63
C ARG A 90 -11.95 35.02 10.57
N PHE A 91 -12.42 35.45 9.40
CA PHE A 91 -13.67 36.19 9.24
C PHE A 91 -14.88 35.33 8.83
N ILE A 92 -14.67 34.17 8.19
CA ILE A 92 -15.77 33.22 7.87
C ILE A 92 -16.53 32.75 9.11
N PRO A 93 -15.88 32.41 10.25
CA PRO A 93 -16.59 31.99 11.45
C PRO A 93 -17.60 33.03 12.00
N VAL A 94 -17.40 34.32 11.69
CA VAL A 94 -18.23 35.43 12.18
C VAL A 94 -19.09 36.08 11.08
N ALA A 95 -19.00 35.63 9.82
CA ALA A 95 -19.67 36.26 8.69
C ALA A 95 -21.20 36.01 8.62
N GLY A 96 -21.71 35.02 9.34
CA GLY A 96 -23.14 34.71 9.41
C GLY A 96 -23.79 34.58 8.03
N ARG A 97 -24.92 35.28 7.82
CA ARG A 97 -25.68 35.32 6.55
C ARG A 97 -24.87 35.78 5.33
N HIS A 98 -23.78 36.54 5.55
CA HIS A 98 -22.95 37.08 4.47
C HIS A 98 -21.84 36.13 4.01
N THR A 99 -21.71 34.94 4.61
CA THR A 99 -20.62 33.99 4.35
C THR A 99 -20.48 33.65 2.86
N GLY A 100 -21.57 33.33 2.16
CA GLY A 100 -21.53 33.01 0.73
C GLY A 100 -21.06 34.19 -0.13
N ARG A 101 -21.53 35.40 0.18
CA ARG A 101 -21.17 36.63 -0.55
C ARG A 101 -19.72 37.03 -0.30
N LEU A 102 -19.22 36.83 0.94
CA LEU A 102 -17.82 37.05 1.29
C LEU A 102 -16.90 36.13 0.49
N ILE A 103 -17.17 34.82 0.51
CA ILE A 103 -16.38 33.81 -0.23
C ILE A 103 -16.37 34.14 -1.74
N PHE A 104 -17.55 34.39 -2.32
CA PHE A 104 -17.64 34.70 -3.75
C PHE A 104 -16.89 35.97 -4.13
N ARG A 105 -17.04 37.06 -3.36
CA ARG A 105 -16.32 38.32 -3.61
C ARG A 105 -14.81 38.16 -3.50
N THR A 106 -14.33 37.39 -2.52
CA THR A 106 -12.91 37.12 -2.36
C THR A 106 -12.36 36.28 -3.52
N TYR A 107 -13.11 35.27 -3.98
CA TYR A 107 -12.73 34.48 -5.16
C TYR A 107 -12.67 35.35 -6.42
N ALA A 108 -13.73 36.11 -6.71
CA ALA A 108 -13.78 36.97 -7.89
C ALA A 108 -12.69 38.05 -7.86
N GLY A 109 -12.54 38.75 -6.73
CA GLY A 109 -11.53 39.79 -6.56
C GLY A 109 -10.10 39.26 -6.69
N SER A 110 -9.81 38.10 -6.10
CA SER A 110 -8.51 37.46 -6.22
C SER A 110 -8.23 36.98 -7.65
N SER A 111 -9.22 36.37 -8.31
CA SER A 111 -9.07 35.93 -9.71
C SER A 111 -8.74 37.10 -10.64
N VAL A 112 -9.39 38.25 -10.48
CA VAL A 112 -9.08 39.45 -11.28
C VAL A 112 -7.68 39.97 -10.98
N ALA A 113 -7.32 40.12 -9.70
CA ALA A 113 -6.00 40.62 -9.31
C ALA A 113 -4.86 39.73 -9.83
N VAL A 114 -5.01 38.41 -9.71
CA VAL A 114 -4.01 37.42 -10.16
C VAL A 114 -3.97 37.32 -11.67
N ALA A 115 -5.10 37.43 -12.37
CA ALA A 115 -5.12 37.49 -13.84
C ALA A 115 -4.42 38.75 -14.37
N LEU A 116 -4.60 39.91 -13.73
CA LEU A 116 -3.87 41.13 -14.06
C LEU A 116 -2.36 40.97 -13.82
N ALA A 117 -1.97 40.40 -12.67
CA ALA A 117 -0.57 40.11 -12.37
C ALA A 117 0.07 39.15 -13.39
N ALA A 118 -0.66 38.10 -13.79
CA ALA A 118 -0.24 37.19 -14.86
C ALA A 118 -0.13 37.90 -16.21
N GLY A 119 -1.04 38.82 -16.52
CA GLY A 119 -0.97 39.67 -17.71
C GLY A 119 0.31 40.53 -17.73
N VAL A 120 0.65 41.18 -16.62
CA VAL A 120 1.90 41.95 -16.48
C VAL A 120 3.13 41.05 -16.63
N PHE A 121 3.11 39.85 -16.05
CA PHE A 121 4.18 38.87 -16.22
C PHE A 121 4.35 38.47 -17.70
N LEU A 122 3.24 38.21 -18.39
CA LEU A 122 3.25 37.86 -19.82
C LEU A 122 3.78 39.01 -20.70
N LEU A 123 3.40 40.26 -20.39
CA LEU A 123 3.90 41.46 -21.10
C LEU A 123 5.40 41.69 -20.88
N THR A 124 5.95 41.18 -19.78
CA THR A 124 7.37 41.30 -19.43
C THR A 124 8.19 40.05 -19.75
N LEU A 125 7.62 39.03 -20.43
CA LEU A 125 8.30 37.77 -20.80
C LEU A 125 9.72 37.94 -21.37
N PRO A 126 10.01 38.94 -22.24
CA PRO A 126 11.37 39.14 -22.76
C PRO A 126 12.43 39.36 -21.67
N LEU A 127 12.03 39.82 -20.47
CA LEU A 127 12.92 40.04 -19.32
C LEU A 127 13.18 38.76 -18.50
N TRP A 128 12.42 37.69 -18.71
CA TRP A 128 12.41 36.49 -17.87
C TRP A 128 13.19 35.30 -18.46
N GLY A 129 13.97 35.48 -19.53
CA GLY A 129 14.90 34.46 -20.02
C GLY A 129 14.25 33.25 -20.75
N PRO A 130 15.07 32.29 -21.23
CA PRO A 130 14.64 31.28 -22.20
C PRO A 130 13.62 30.27 -21.67
N SER A 131 13.62 29.97 -20.37
CA SER A 131 12.74 28.96 -19.75
C SER A 131 11.24 29.31 -19.86
N TYR A 132 10.90 30.59 -20.10
CA TYR A 132 9.52 31.06 -20.27
C TYR A 132 9.14 31.33 -21.73
N ARG A 133 10.04 31.09 -22.70
CA ARG A 133 9.83 31.45 -24.10
C ARG A 133 8.60 30.79 -24.72
N PHE A 134 8.23 29.60 -24.27
CA PHE A 134 7.04 28.90 -24.77
C PHE A 134 5.74 29.67 -24.46
N LEU A 135 5.72 30.57 -23.46
CA LEU A 135 4.55 31.40 -23.13
C LEU A 135 4.30 32.54 -24.15
N HIS A 136 5.17 32.73 -25.14
CA HIS A 136 4.87 33.63 -26.26
C HIS A 136 3.74 33.13 -27.16
N ASP A 137 3.45 31.83 -27.13
CA ASP A 137 2.31 31.27 -27.83
C ASP A 137 0.99 31.73 -27.16
N PRO A 138 0.03 32.33 -27.90
CA PRO A 138 -1.23 32.80 -27.34
C PRO A 138 -2.02 31.72 -26.61
N LEU A 139 -1.98 30.46 -27.07
CA LEU A 139 -2.67 29.35 -26.42
C LEU A 139 -2.06 29.09 -25.04
N TYR A 140 -0.73 29.01 -24.95
CA TYR A 140 -0.04 28.75 -23.68
C TYR A 140 -0.14 29.94 -22.73
N ALA A 141 -0.16 31.18 -23.24
CA ALA A 141 -0.41 32.38 -22.45
C ALA A 141 -1.80 32.34 -21.77
N VAL A 142 -2.85 32.00 -22.53
CA VAL A 142 -4.22 31.88 -21.98
C VAL A 142 -4.31 30.75 -20.96
N VAL A 143 -3.75 29.57 -21.28
CA VAL A 143 -3.72 28.43 -20.36
C VAL A 143 -2.96 28.79 -19.08
N PHE A 144 -1.86 29.54 -19.19
CA PHE A 144 -1.09 30.01 -18.04
C PHE A 144 -1.92 30.94 -17.15
N VAL A 145 -2.61 31.95 -17.71
CA VAL A 145 -3.50 32.84 -16.93
C VAL A 145 -4.57 32.04 -16.20
N LEU A 146 -5.23 31.11 -16.89
CA LEU A 146 -6.24 30.23 -16.29
C LEU A 146 -5.65 29.37 -15.17
N ALA A 147 -4.43 28.87 -15.35
CA ALA A 147 -3.71 28.11 -14.33
C ALA A 147 -3.40 28.96 -13.08
N VAL A 148 -2.95 30.21 -13.25
CA VAL A 148 -2.68 31.11 -12.12
C VAL A 148 -3.97 31.41 -11.35
N VAL A 149 -5.07 31.67 -12.05
CA VAL A 149 -6.39 31.85 -11.43
C VAL A 149 -6.83 30.58 -10.69
N ALA A 150 -6.73 29.42 -11.32
CA ALA A 150 -7.13 28.14 -10.74
C ALA A 150 -6.32 27.79 -9.49
N TRP A 151 -5.00 28.03 -9.50
CA TRP A 151 -4.14 27.84 -8.33
C TRP A 151 -4.48 28.79 -7.19
N SER A 152 -4.81 30.05 -7.50
CA SER A 152 -5.30 31.01 -6.50
C SER A 152 -6.59 30.51 -5.84
N LEU A 153 -7.55 30.04 -6.63
CA LEU A 153 -8.81 29.48 -6.12
C LEU A 153 -8.59 28.24 -5.26
N LEU A 154 -7.70 27.33 -5.67
CA LEU A 154 -7.33 26.14 -4.88
C LEU A 154 -6.76 26.55 -3.51
N THR A 155 -5.86 27.53 -3.49
CA THR A 155 -5.25 28.03 -2.24
C THR A 155 -6.29 28.70 -1.32
N LEU A 156 -7.18 29.51 -1.89
CA LEU A 156 -8.25 30.17 -1.12
C LEU A 156 -9.27 29.17 -0.58
N GLN A 157 -9.55 28.08 -1.30
CA GLN A 157 -10.45 27.01 -0.84
C GLN A 157 -9.97 26.38 0.47
N ASP A 158 -8.67 26.19 0.65
CA ASP A 158 -8.11 25.68 1.91
C ASP A 158 -8.41 26.63 3.07
N GLY A 159 -8.28 27.93 2.85
CA GLY A 159 -8.68 28.97 3.81
C GLY A 159 -10.18 28.96 4.12
N VAL A 160 -11.02 28.77 3.09
CA VAL A 160 -12.49 28.69 3.24
C VAL A 160 -12.91 27.45 4.03
N LEU A 161 -12.39 26.27 3.69
CA LEU A 161 -12.69 25.02 4.39
C LEU A 161 -12.24 25.07 5.85
N THR A 162 -11.08 25.71 6.09
CA THR A 162 -10.58 25.94 7.45
C THR A 162 -11.50 26.89 8.22
N GLY A 163 -11.90 28.02 7.64
CA GLY A 163 -12.84 28.97 8.24
C GLY A 163 -14.24 28.39 8.50
N LEU A 164 -14.72 27.50 7.63
CA LEU A 164 -15.97 26.74 7.80
C LEU A 164 -15.84 25.57 8.80
N ARG A 165 -14.72 25.44 9.51
CA ARG A 165 -14.42 24.33 10.44
C ARG A 165 -14.51 22.93 9.83
N ASN A 166 -14.20 22.81 8.55
CA ASN A 166 -14.23 21.58 7.75
C ASN A 166 -12.85 21.23 7.17
N ALA A 167 -11.78 21.51 7.94
CA ALA A 167 -10.37 21.32 7.54
C ALA A 167 -9.99 19.87 7.16
N LEU A 168 -10.82 18.87 7.46
CA LEU A 168 -10.62 17.49 6.99
C LEU A 168 -10.78 17.31 5.47
N TRP A 169 -11.45 18.25 4.79
CA TRP A 169 -11.55 18.23 3.33
C TRP A 169 -10.29 18.75 2.62
N VAL A 170 -9.45 19.52 3.32
CA VAL A 170 -8.16 20.02 2.81
C VAL A 170 -7.21 18.88 2.44
N PRO A 171 -6.91 17.89 3.32
CA PRO A 171 -6.08 16.74 2.95
C PRO A 171 -6.70 15.90 1.84
N VAL A 172 -8.03 15.76 1.81
CA VAL A 172 -8.72 15.00 0.75
C VAL A 172 -8.51 15.66 -0.61
N GLY A 173 -8.77 16.97 -0.71
CA GLY A 173 -8.58 17.74 -1.93
C GLY A 173 -7.13 17.72 -2.43
N ASN A 174 -6.18 17.96 -1.54
CA ASN A 174 -4.76 17.97 -1.87
C ASN A 174 -4.21 16.58 -2.25
N THR A 175 -4.73 15.51 -1.64
CA THR A 175 -4.40 14.13 -2.02
C THR A 175 -4.96 13.79 -3.40
N VAL A 176 -6.23 14.12 -3.67
CA VAL A 176 -6.86 13.92 -4.99
C VAL A 176 -6.09 14.71 -6.06
N PHE A 177 -5.80 15.98 -5.81
CA PHE A 177 -4.98 16.81 -6.70
C PHE A 177 -3.62 16.16 -6.99
N SER A 178 -2.93 15.69 -5.94
CA SER A 178 -1.58 15.11 -6.07
C SER A 178 -1.58 13.74 -6.75
N ALA A 179 -2.61 12.92 -6.56
CA ALA A 179 -2.76 11.64 -7.23
C ALA A 179 -3.14 11.83 -8.72
N VAL A 180 -4.12 12.68 -9.00
CA VAL A 180 -4.59 12.96 -10.36
C VAL A 180 -3.47 13.55 -11.21
N LYS A 181 -2.71 14.53 -10.72
CA LYS A 181 -1.60 15.10 -11.50
C LYS A 181 -0.52 14.08 -11.82
N LEU A 182 -0.25 13.12 -10.91
CA LEU A 182 0.72 12.05 -11.14
C LEU A 182 0.24 11.10 -12.25
N VAL A 183 -1.03 10.69 -12.20
CA VAL A 183 -1.63 9.84 -13.25
C VAL A 183 -1.64 10.55 -14.59
N LEU A 184 -2.06 11.83 -14.61
CA LEU A 184 -2.10 12.63 -15.82
C LEU A 184 -0.70 12.90 -16.40
N LEU A 185 0.31 13.08 -15.57
CA LEU A 185 1.70 13.24 -16.02
C LEU A 185 2.15 12.02 -16.83
N VAL A 186 1.91 10.82 -16.31
CA VAL A 186 2.27 9.57 -17.02
C VAL A 186 1.44 9.42 -18.29
N ALA A 187 0.14 9.72 -18.24
CA ALA A 187 -0.73 9.66 -19.41
C ALA A 187 -0.33 10.67 -20.51
N PHE A 188 0.17 11.84 -20.14
CA PHE A 188 0.59 12.88 -21.08
C PHE A 188 2.03 12.73 -21.58
N ALA A 189 2.81 11.78 -21.06
CA ALA A 189 4.21 11.59 -21.45
C ALA A 189 4.37 11.42 -22.97
N GLY A 190 3.53 10.58 -23.60
CA GLY A 190 3.55 10.37 -25.04
C GLY A 190 2.76 11.40 -25.86
N ALA A 191 1.71 12.01 -25.29
CA ALA A 191 0.78 12.89 -26.03
C ALA A 191 1.18 14.37 -26.02
N ILE A 192 1.83 14.84 -24.94
CA ILE A 192 2.20 16.25 -24.74
C ILE A 192 3.63 16.31 -24.18
N PRO A 193 4.66 15.94 -24.97
CA PRO A 193 6.03 15.70 -24.47
C PRO A 193 6.77 16.96 -24.01
N VAL A 194 6.35 18.16 -24.44
CA VAL A 194 7.00 19.42 -24.01
C VAL A 194 6.35 20.00 -22.75
N MET A 195 5.01 20.03 -22.72
CA MET A 195 4.24 20.77 -21.70
C MET A 195 3.46 19.88 -20.73
N GLY A 196 3.51 18.55 -20.88
CA GLY A 196 2.71 17.63 -20.07
C GLY A 196 2.98 17.74 -18.56
N VAL A 197 4.18 18.15 -18.15
CA VAL A 197 4.51 18.47 -16.75
C VAL A 197 3.63 19.61 -16.20
N PHE A 198 3.46 20.70 -16.96
CA PHE A 198 2.63 21.82 -16.54
C PHE A 198 1.13 21.52 -16.72
N VAL A 199 0.74 20.94 -17.85
CA VAL A 199 -0.67 20.65 -18.17
C VAL A 199 -1.28 19.65 -17.19
N SER A 200 -0.52 18.65 -16.74
CA SER A 200 -0.97 17.69 -15.71
C SER A 200 -1.33 18.39 -14.39
N TRP A 201 -0.58 19.43 -13.99
CA TRP A 201 -0.93 20.27 -12.84
C TRP A 201 -2.23 21.03 -13.08
N VAL A 202 -2.36 21.72 -14.22
CA VAL A 202 -3.55 22.53 -14.53
C VAL A 202 -4.82 21.67 -14.53
N ALA A 203 -4.78 20.54 -15.23
CA ALA A 203 -5.91 19.61 -15.30
C ALA A 203 -6.28 19.04 -13.93
N ALA A 204 -5.29 18.69 -13.10
CA ALA A 204 -5.54 18.20 -11.75
C ALA A 204 -6.15 19.25 -10.82
N ILE A 205 -5.78 20.54 -10.97
CA ILE A 205 -6.40 21.63 -10.20
C ILE A 205 -7.90 21.65 -10.47
N ALA A 206 -8.34 21.52 -11.72
CA ALA A 206 -9.76 21.53 -12.08
C ALA A 206 -10.54 20.40 -11.39
N VAL A 207 -9.96 19.20 -11.33
CA VAL A 207 -10.56 18.02 -10.66
C VAL A 207 -10.68 18.20 -9.15
N SER A 208 -9.89 19.08 -8.54
CA SER A 208 -9.99 19.41 -7.10
C SER A 208 -10.92 20.61 -6.85
N VAL A 209 -10.72 21.72 -7.59
CA VAL A 209 -11.39 23.00 -7.37
C VAL A 209 -12.89 22.92 -7.67
N LEU A 210 -13.30 22.24 -8.74
CA LEU A 210 -14.71 22.21 -9.15
C LEU A 210 -15.59 21.42 -8.15
N PRO A 211 -15.25 20.18 -7.72
CA PRO A 211 -16.06 19.45 -6.75
C PRO A 211 -16.06 20.09 -5.36
N LEU A 212 -14.91 20.61 -4.90
CA LEU A 212 -14.82 21.30 -3.61
C LEU A 212 -15.59 22.63 -3.63
N GLY A 213 -15.48 23.40 -4.71
CA GLY A 213 -16.25 24.62 -4.91
C GLY A 213 -17.75 24.35 -4.89
N TRP A 214 -18.20 23.30 -5.59
CA TRP A 214 -19.59 22.85 -5.55
C TRP A 214 -20.02 22.47 -4.13
N LEU A 215 -19.23 21.68 -3.40
CA LEU A 215 -19.50 21.28 -2.02
C LEU A 215 -19.62 22.50 -1.08
N VAL A 216 -18.71 23.45 -1.22
CA VAL A 216 -18.69 24.69 -0.43
C VAL A 216 -19.98 25.47 -0.63
N PHE A 217 -20.34 25.81 -1.87
CA PHE A 217 -21.51 26.66 -2.14
C PHE A 217 -22.85 25.93 -1.98
N ARG A 218 -22.97 24.65 -2.36
CA ARG A 218 -24.24 23.91 -2.27
C ARG A 218 -24.56 23.38 -0.87
N ARG A 219 -23.54 23.06 -0.06
CA ARG A 219 -23.75 22.31 1.19
C ARG A 219 -23.15 22.96 2.42
N LEU A 220 -21.89 23.40 2.37
CA LEU A 220 -21.21 23.88 3.57
C LEU A 220 -21.62 25.31 3.95
N VAL A 221 -21.72 26.21 2.97
CA VAL A 221 -22.17 27.59 3.21
C VAL A 221 -23.60 27.64 3.74
N PRO A 222 -24.62 26.98 3.13
CA PRO A 222 -25.98 27.01 3.67
C PRO A 222 -26.09 26.45 5.10
N ARG A 223 -25.35 25.38 5.41
CA ARG A 223 -25.29 24.80 6.76
C ARG A 223 -24.67 25.74 7.77
N HIS A 224 -23.59 26.43 7.40
CA HIS A 224 -22.94 27.40 8.27
C HIS A 224 -23.83 28.59 8.55
N VAL A 225 -24.50 29.13 7.53
CA VAL A 225 -25.46 30.23 7.66
C VAL A 225 -26.57 29.84 8.64
N ALA A 226 -27.22 28.69 8.45
CA ALA A 226 -28.27 28.20 9.34
C ALA A 226 -27.81 27.99 10.80
N ALA A 227 -26.54 27.67 11.02
CA ALA A 227 -25.98 27.44 12.36
C ALA A 227 -25.50 28.73 13.06
N THR A 228 -25.34 29.84 12.34
CA THR A 228 -24.73 31.08 12.86
C THR A 228 -25.62 32.31 12.74
N GLU A 229 -26.83 32.16 12.17
CA GLU A 229 -27.75 33.26 11.88
C GLU A 229 -28.14 34.08 13.12
N ASP A 230 -28.26 33.45 14.29
CA ASP A 230 -28.75 34.08 15.52
C ASP A 230 -27.66 34.83 16.33
N HIS A 231 -26.37 34.61 16.05
CA HIS A 231 -25.27 35.08 16.93
C HIS A 231 -24.10 35.75 16.20
N ALA A 232 -24.14 35.90 14.87
CA ALA A 232 -23.01 36.39 14.08
C ALA A 232 -23.17 37.85 13.63
N SER A 233 -22.17 38.69 13.95
CA SER A 233 -22.05 40.07 13.46
C SER A 233 -21.12 40.13 12.23
N PRO A 234 -21.59 40.59 11.07
CA PRO A 234 -20.77 40.63 9.86
C PRO A 234 -19.58 41.60 10.01
N PRO A 235 -18.38 41.20 9.57
CA PRO A 235 -17.18 42.05 9.68
C PRO A 235 -17.27 43.25 8.75
N SER A 236 -16.78 44.41 9.21
CA SER A 236 -16.69 45.62 8.36
C SER A 236 -15.50 45.53 7.40
N LEU A 237 -15.59 46.16 6.23
CA LEU A 237 -14.48 46.23 5.27
C LEU A 237 -13.23 46.92 5.86
N ARG A 238 -13.43 47.84 6.81
CA ARG A 238 -12.34 48.54 7.52
C ARG A 238 -11.59 47.61 8.46
N GLU A 239 -12.27 46.70 9.15
CA GLU A 239 -11.64 45.68 10.00
C GLU A 239 -10.88 44.64 9.18
N ILE A 240 -11.44 44.20 8.05
CA ILE A 240 -10.77 43.31 7.11
C ILE A 240 -9.51 43.98 6.54
N GLY A 241 -9.62 45.24 6.13
CA GLY A 241 -8.48 46.02 5.61
C GLY A 241 -7.37 46.25 6.64
N ARG A 242 -7.72 46.56 7.89
CA ARG A 242 -6.73 46.74 8.97
C ARG A 242 -6.03 45.43 9.34
N PHE A 243 -6.76 44.31 9.33
CA PHE A 243 -6.20 42.99 9.56
C PHE A 243 -5.23 42.59 8.45
N LEU A 244 -5.64 42.78 7.18
CA LEU A 244 -4.80 42.50 6.02
C LEU A 244 -3.50 43.32 6.06
N ALA A 245 -3.57 44.63 6.35
CA ALA A 245 -2.40 45.50 6.40
C ALA A 245 -1.33 45.08 7.45
N GLY A 246 -1.76 44.50 8.59
CA GLY A 246 -0.85 44.07 9.66
C GLY A 246 -0.16 42.72 9.41
N ASP A 247 -0.81 41.81 8.67
CA ASP A 247 -0.28 40.48 8.34
C ASP A 247 0.46 40.45 6.98
N TYR A 248 0.30 41.52 6.19
CA TYR A 248 0.79 41.60 4.81
C TYR A 248 2.32 41.55 4.70
N THR A 249 3.04 42.33 5.51
CA THR A 249 4.45 42.64 5.25
C THR A 249 5.38 41.44 5.46
N GLY A 250 5.25 40.72 6.57
CA GLY A 250 6.09 39.54 6.86
C GLY A 250 5.79 38.37 5.93
N SER A 251 4.50 38.13 5.65
CA SER A 251 4.04 37.09 4.74
C SER A 251 4.50 37.31 3.30
N LEU A 252 4.55 38.57 2.83
CA LEU A 252 5.05 38.92 1.50
C LEU A 252 6.55 38.64 1.35
N PHE A 253 7.36 38.98 2.36
CA PHE A 253 8.80 38.66 2.34
C PHE A 253 9.04 37.16 2.34
N SER A 254 8.28 36.42 3.15
CA SER A 254 8.37 34.96 3.16
C SER A 254 7.94 34.35 1.82
N LEU A 255 6.89 34.87 1.19
CA LEU A 255 6.46 34.44 -0.14
C LEU A 255 7.53 34.71 -1.20
N ALA A 256 8.15 35.88 -1.17
CA ALA A 256 9.20 36.23 -2.12
C ALA A 256 10.37 35.24 -2.02
N VAL A 257 10.84 34.93 -0.81
CA VAL A 257 11.91 33.92 -0.64
C VAL A 257 11.50 32.55 -1.19
N VAL A 258 10.28 32.09 -0.89
CA VAL A 258 9.85 30.73 -1.24
C VAL A 258 9.55 30.57 -2.74
N TYR A 259 8.91 31.55 -3.36
CA TYR A 259 8.40 31.41 -4.73
C TYR A 259 9.11 32.27 -5.77
N LEU A 260 9.73 33.40 -5.40
CA LEU A 260 10.46 34.24 -6.37
C LEU A 260 11.84 33.68 -6.69
N VAL A 261 12.53 33.03 -5.73
CA VAL A 261 13.86 32.45 -5.98
C VAL A 261 13.84 31.44 -7.14
N PRO A 262 12.93 30.45 -7.20
CA PRO A 262 12.87 29.54 -8.35
C PRO A 262 12.54 30.25 -9.68
N VAL A 263 11.77 31.34 -9.65
CA VAL A 263 11.46 32.16 -10.84
C VAL A 263 12.72 32.91 -11.32
N ILE A 264 13.50 33.48 -10.40
CA ILE A 264 14.77 34.15 -10.71
C ILE A 264 15.77 33.14 -11.29
N VAL A 265 15.89 31.96 -10.69
CA VAL A 265 16.79 30.92 -11.18
C VAL A 265 16.38 30.51 -12.58
N ALA A 266 15.11 30.15 -12.80
CA ALA A 266 14.58 29.80 -14.12
C ALA A 266 14.81 30.87 -15.18
N ALA A 267 14.84 32.16 -14.79
CA ALA A 267 15.10 33.27 -15.70
C ALA A 267 16.57 33.50 -16.04
N LYS A 268 17.50 32.95 -15.25
CA LYS A 268 18.94 33.19 -15.37
C LYS A 268 19.73 31.97 -15.84
N VAL A 269 19.18 30.76 -15.70
CA VAL A 269 19.83 29.51 -16.12
C VAL A 269 19.06 28.84 -17.27
N GLY A 270 19.70 27.86 -17.92
CA GLY A 270 19.04 27.06 -18.97
C GLY A 270 17.90 26.21 -18.40
N ALA A 271 17.00 25.72 -19.27
CA ALA A 271 15.87 24.91 -18.82
C ALA A 271 16.32 23.62 -18.10
N ALA A 272 17.34 22.92 -18.60
CA ALA A 272 17.88 21.73 -17.93
C ALA A 272 18.45 22.05 -16.54
N ASP A 273 19.26 23.11 -16.42
CA ASP A 273 19.78 23.58 -15.12
C ASP A 273 18.67 23.97 -14.14
N ASN A 274 17.58 24.57 -14.64
CA ASN A 274 16.42 24.86 -13.82
C ASN A 274 15.74 23.58 -13.33
N ALA A 275 15.70 22.51 -14.13
CA ALA A 275 15.19 21.22 -13.68
C ALA A 275 16.04 20.66 -12.53
N TYR A 276 17.36 20.71 -12.67
CA TYR A 276 18.31 20.29 -11.63
C TYR A 276 18.13 21.07 -10.33
N PHE A 277 18.04 22.40 -10.44
CA PHE A 277 17.76 23.28 -9.31
C PHE A 277 16.42 22.95 -8.64
N TYR A 278 15.36 22.77 -9.43
CA TYR A 278 14.01 22.58 -8.92
C TYR A 278 13.87 21.25 -8.16
N ILE A 279 14.48 20.17 -8.67
CA ILE A 279 14.48 18.87 -7.98
C ILE A 279 15.24 18.96 -6.67
N ALA A 280 16.48 19.50 -6.67
CA ALA A 280 17.26 19.65 -5.44
C ALA A 280 16.54 20.53 -4.40
N THR A 281 15.92 21.62 -4.84
CA THR A 281 15.14 22.52 -3.98
C THR A 281 13.87 21.84 -3.45
N THR A 282 13.24 20.96 -4.24
CA THR A 282 12.06 20.21 -3.80
C THR A 282 12.42 19.19 -2.73
N ILE A 283 13.53 18.47 -2.89
CA ILE A 283 14.04 17.53 -1.88
C ILE A 283 14.36 18.28 -0.58
N GLY A 284 15.19 19.34 -0.67
CA GLY A 284 15.55 20.17 0.48
C GLY A 284 14.32 20.82 1.13
N GLY A 285 13.39 21.34 0.33
CA GLY A 285 12.13 21.93 0.80
C GLY A 285 11.27 20.95 1.58
N THR A 286 11.22 19.68 1.15
CA THR A 286 10.48 18.62 1.84
C THR A 286 11.06 18.36 3.23
N VAL A 287 12.39 18.34 3.36
CA VAL A 287 13.08 18.21 4.66
C VAL A 287 12.81 19.43 5.55
N ASN A 288 12.77 20.62 4.97
CA ASN A 288 12.49 21.86 5.71
C ASN A 288 11.07 21.93 6.30
N LEU A 289 10.09 21.19 5.74
CA LEU A 289 8.74 21.11 6.30
C LEU A 289 8.74 20.56 7.73
N LEU A 290 9.71 19.71 8.11
CA LEU A 290 9.81 19.22 9.49
C LEU A 290 10.08 20.37 10.48
N ALA A 291 10.98 21.29 10.13
CA ALA A 291 11.31 22.47 10.95
C ALA A 291 10.11 23.43 11.04
N ILE A 292 9.44 23.68 9.92
CA ILE A 292 8.26 24.56 9.86
C ILE A 292 7.10 24.00 10.68
N ASN A 293 6.80 22.71 10.54
CA ASN A 293 5.72 22.05 11.28
C ASN A 293 5.98 22.03 12.79
N MET A 294 7.23 21.80 13.20
CA MET A 294 7.62 21.93 14.61
C MET A 294 7.42 23.39 15.10
N GLY A 295 7.86 24.38 14.32
CA GLY A 295 7.68 25.79 14.67
C GLY A 295 6.21 26.17 14.84
N ALA A 296 5.32 25.66 13.99
CA ALA A 296 3.88 25.84 14.13
C ALA A 296 3.36 25.23 15.44
N SER A 297 3.76 24.01 15.78
CA SER A 297 3.37 23.35 17.04
C SER A 297 3.87 24.11 18.27
N LEU A 298 5.13 24.57 18.25
CA LEU A 298 5.72 25.34 19.35
C LEU A 298 5.02 26.70 19.52
N THR A 299 4.60 27.33 18.43
CA THR A 299 3.83 28.59 18.46
C THR A 299 2.50 28.39 19.17
N VAL A 300 1.78 27.30 18.86
CA VAL A 300 0.49 26.98 19.48
C VAL A 300 0.66 26.71 20.97
N GLU A 301 1.57 25.80 21.34
CA GLU A 301 1.75 25.40 22.73
C GLU A 301 2.29 26.56 23.59
N GLY A 302 3.22 27.33 23.03
CA GLY A 302 3.82 28.50 23.67
C GLY A 302 2.86 29.68 23.87
N ALA A 303 1.84 29.80 23.03
CA ALA A 303 0.78 30.81 23.20
C ALA A 303 -0.24 30.42 24.28
N HIS A 304 -0.44 29.11 24.53
CA HIS A 304 -1.37 28.62 25.57
C HIS A 304 -0.73 28.61 26.96
N ASP A 305 0.54 28.26 27.07
CA ASP A 305 1.28 28.27 28.34
C ASP A 305 2.63 29.01 28.21
N PRO A 306 2.62 30.35 28.33
CA PRO A 306 3.83 31.16 28.25
C PRO A 306 4.87 30.83 29.33
N SER A 307 4.45 30.27 30.47
CA SER A 307 5.34 29.92 31.58
C SER A 307 6.27 28.74 31.25
N ARG A 308 5.82 27.84 30.35
CA ARG A 308 6.58 26.68 29.89
C ARG A 308 7.31 26.91 28.57
N LEU A 309 7.23 28.11 27.99
CA LEU A 309 7.79 28.41 26.67
C LEU A 309 9.27 28.03 26.57
N ALA A 310 10.10 28.38 27.57
CA ALA A 310 11.53 28.04 27.58
C ALA A 310 11.79 26.51 27.62
N ALA A 311 10.99 25.76 28.37
CA ALA A 311 11.09 24.30 28.45
C ALA A 311 10.64 23.65 27.14
N ASN A 312 9.51 24.09 26.58
CA ASN A 312 8.98 23.63 25.29
C ASN A 312 9.95 23.92 24.15
N THR A 313 10.59 25.10 24.13
CA THR A 313 11.64 25.46 23.17
C THR A 313 12.86 24.54 23.29
N ARG A 314 13.30 24.23 24.51
CA ARG A 314 14.42 23.30 24.73
C ARG A 314 14.12 21.88 24.25
N ALA A 315 12.93 21.38 24.57
CA ALA A 315 12.47 20.06 24.13
C ALA A 315 12.33 19.99 22.60
N ALA A 316 11.78 21.04 21.98
CA ALA A 316 11.65 21.18 20.53
C ALA A 316 13.02 21.12 19.83
N LEU A 317 14.00 21.90 20.29
CA LEU A 317 15.37 21.89 19.75
C LEU A 317 16.05 20.53 19.88
N ARG A 318 15.96 19.87 21.05
CA ARG A 318 16.54 18.53 21.25
C ARG A 318 15.91 17.49 20.32
N ARG A 319 14.58 17.49 20.20
CA ARG A 319 13.84 16.56 19.33
C ARG A 319 14.23 16.77 17.87
N MET A 320 14.30 18.01 17.41
CA MET A 320 14.72 18.29 16.04
C MET A 320 16.19 18.02 15.78
N ALA A 321 17.09 18.25 16.73
CA ALA A 321 18.48 17.85 16.57
C ALA A 321 18.59 16.33 16.35
N ARG A 322 17.87 15.52 17.15
CA ARG A 322 17.85 14.05 17.02
C ARG A 322 17.30 13.56 15.67
N ILE A 323 16.39 14.31 15.03
CA ILE A 323 15.77 13.92 13.75
C ILE A 323 16.56 14.50 12.56
N MET A 324 16.88 15.79 12.59
CA MET A 324 17.47 16.50 11.46
C MET A 324 18.95 16.19 11.28
N LEU A 325 19.71 15.88 12.34
CA LEU A 325 21.12 15.50 12.17
C LEU A 325 21.27 14.22 11.34
N PRO A 326 20.57 13.10 11.63
CA PRO A 326 20.58 11.93 10.74
C PRO A 326 20.05 12.23 9.34
N VAL A 327 18.91 12.93 9.22
CA VAL A 327 18.29 13.21 7.91
C VAL A 327 19.21 14.07 7.04
N CYS A 328 19.78 15.14 7.59
CA CYS A 328 20.74 15.97 6.86
C CYS A 328 22.07 15.26 6.62
N GLY A 329 22.52 14.37 7.52
CA GLY A 329 23.69 13.53 7.30
C GLY A 329 23.51 12.61 6.10
N VAL A 330 22.38 11.89 6.06
CA VAL A 330 21.98 11.07 4.91
C VAL A 330 21.84 11.92 3.65
N MET A 331 21.22 13.10 3.73
CA MET A 331 21.06 13.96 2.56
C MET A 331 22.40 14.53 2.05
N PHE A 332 23.35 14.83 2.94
CA PHE A 332 24.64 15.42 2.59
C PHE A 332 25.60 14.39 1.98
N PHE A 333 25.79 13.27 2.68
CA PHE A 333 26.65 12.18 2.18
C PHE A 333 25.96 11.46 1.03
N GLY A 334 24.65 11.21 1.16
CA GLY A 334 23.80 10.53 0.20
C GLY A 334 23.48 11.32 -1.08
N ALA A 335 23.80 12.61 -1.13
CA ALA A 335 23.41 13.51 -2.22
C ALA A 335 23.59 12.95 -3.66
N PRO A 336 24.76 12.39 -4.05
CA PRO A 336 24.94 11.87 -5.40
C PRO A 336 24.01 10.70 -5.71
N TRP A 337 23.85 9.76 -4.77
CA TRP A 337 22.97 8.60 -4.95
C TRP A 337 21.48 9.00 -4.94
N ILE A 338 21.09 9.93 -4.07
CA ILE A 338 19.71 10.44 -4.02
C ILE A 338 19.33 11.09 -5.36
N LEU A 339 20.23 11.88 -5.94
CA LEU A 339 19.98 12.56 -7.21
C LEU A 339 20.09 11.62 -8.42
N ALA A 340 20.97 10.61 -8.38
CA ALA A 340 21.11 9.62 -9.45
C ALA A 340 19.82 8.85 -9.73
N VAL A 341 18.94 8.70 -8.74
CA VAL A 341 17.60 8.12 -8.91
C VAL A 341 16.76 8.89 -9.94
N PHE A 342 16.95 10.21 -10.04
CA PHE A 342 16.28 11.09 -11.00
C PHE A 342 16.99 11.13 -12.37
N GLY A 343 18.27 10.75 -12.43
CA GLY A 343 19.09 10.69 -13.63
C GLY A 343 20.52 11.15 -13.36
N GLN A 344 21.47 10.71 -14.18
CA GLN A 344 22.89 11.05 -13.98
C GLN A 344 23.16 12.56 -14.12
N GLY A 345 22.50 13.24 -15.06
CA GLY A 345 22.60 14.71 -15.19
C GLY A 345 22.20 15.47 -13.91
N TYR A 346 21.21 14.97 -13.16
CA TYR A 346 20.82 15.53 -11.87
C TYR A 346 21.91 15.34 -10.80
N ALA A 347 22.54 14.16 -10.78
CA ALA A 347 23.61 13.87 -9.81
C ALA A 347 24.83 14.76 -10.07
N ASP A 348 25.27 14.88 -11.32
CA ASP A 348 26.46 15.63 -11.69
C ASP A 348 26.30 17.14 -11.40
N ALA A 349 25.17 17.72 -11.79
CA ALA A 349 24.95 19.16 -11.68
C ALA A 349 24.47 19.62 -10.30
N ALA A 350 23.63 18.85 -9.61
CA ALA A 350 22.92 19.32 -8.42
C ALA A 350 23.46 18.79 -7.08
N THR A 351 24.44 17.88 -7.07
CA THR A 351 25.02 17.34 -5.82
C THR A 351 25.56 18.42 -4.88
N PRO A 352 26.36 19.40 -5.35
CA PRO A 352 26.84 20.48 -4.47
C PRO A 352 25.70 21.32 -3.89
N LEU A 353 24.68 21.60 -4.68
CA LEU A 353 23.50 22.35 -4.26
C LEU A 353 22.72 21.62 -3.15
N LEU A 354 22.46 20.32 -3.32
CA LEU A 354 21.74 19.52 -2.33
C LEU A 354 22.49 19.43 -0.99
N ARG A 355 23.83 19.34 -1.04
CA ARG A 355 24.68 19.40 0.16
C ARG A 355 24.54 20.71 0.91
N TRP A 356 24.51 21.85 0.19
CA TRP A 356 24.25 23.15 0.81
C TRP A 356 22.85 23.19 1.44
N PHE A 357 21.82 22.68 0.78
CA PHE A 357 20.48 22.59 1.38
C PHE A 357 20.42 21.69 2.62
N ALA A 358 21.27 20.66 2.75
CA ALA A 358 21.37 19.86 3.95
C ALA A 358 21.88 20.67 5.15
N VAL A 359 22.93 21.46 4.94
CA VAL A 359 23.45 22.40 5.95
C VAL A 359 22.40 23.46 6.28
N GLY A 360 21.76 24.03 5.25
CA GLY A 360 20.69 25.01 5.41
C GLY A 360 19.52 24.51 6.23
N SER A 361 19.13 23.26 6.05
CA SER A 361 18.02 22.65 6.78
C SER A 361 18.30 22.54 8.28
N LEU A 362 19.57 22.35 8.68
CA LEU A 362 19.98 22.41 10.09
C LEU A 362 19.87 23.82 10.66
N LEU A 363 20.36 24.82 9.92
CA LEU A 363 20.24 26.24 10.32
C LEU A 363 18.77 26.68 10.41
N ARG A 364 17.93 26.19 9.50
CA ARG A 364 16.49 26.45 9.46
C ARG A 364 15.80 26.01 10.75
N VAL A 365 16.25 24.92 11.41
CA VAL A 365 15.68 24.49 12.71
C VAL A 365 15.82 25.59 13.76
N VAL A 366 16.99 26.20 13.87
CA VAL A 366 17.24 27.27 14.87
C VAL A 366 16.40 28.50 14.54
N MET A 367 16.38 28.89 13.27
CA MET A 367 15.59 30.02 12.78
C MET A 367 14.09 29.83 13.04
N GLU A 368 13.49 28.71 12.62
CA GLU A 368 12.06 28.45 12.77
C GLU A 368 11.64 28.32 14.24
N THR A 369 12.52 27.77 15.08
CA THR A 369 12.28 27.73 16.53
C THR A 369 12.20 29.14 17.11
N TYR A 370 13.14 30.02 16.76
CA TYR A 370 13.12 31.39 17.24
C TYR A 370 11.93 32.19 16.67
N PHE A 371 11.57 31.97 15.40
CA PHE A 371 10.37 32.56 14.81
C PHE A 371 9.10 32.09 15.52
N ALA A 372 9.02 30.81 15.88
CA ALA A 372 7.93 30.28 16.67
C ALA A 372 7.81 30.92 18.05
N VAL A 373 8.95 31.17 18.72
CA VAL A 373 8.98 31.90 20.01
C VAL A 373 8.49 33.34 19.84
N LEU A 374 8.93 34.05 18.80
CA LEU A 374 8.44 35.41 18.51
C LEU A 374 6.93 35.43 18.22
N ARG A 375 6.42 34.42 17.49
CA ARG A 375 4.98 34.25 17.23
C ARG A 375 4.20 33.99 18.53
N ALA A 376 4.69 33.08 19.38
CA ALA A 376 4.08 32.78 20.68
C ALA A 376 4.03 34.01 21.61
N GLN A 377 5.07 34.84 21.59
CA GLN A 377 5.14 36.10 22.36
C GLN A 377 4.39 37.28 21.71
N SER A 378 3.71 37.06 20.58
CA SER A 378 3.04 38.12 19.80
C SER A 378 3.95 39.28 19.36
N ARG A 379 5.26 39.04 19.18
CA ARG A 379 6.25 40.04 18.73
C ARG A 379 6.38 40.07 17.21
N THR A 380 5.28 40.41 16.52
CA THR A 380 5.16 40.34 15.05
C THR A 380 6.12 41.29 14.31
N ALA A 381 6.41 42.46 14.85
CA ALA A 381 7.34 43.42 14.23
C ALA A 381 8.78 42.90 14.13
N GLY A 382 9.27 42.23 15.18
CA GLY A 382 10.62 41.63 15.18
C GLY A 382 10.74 40.45 14.21
N LEU A 383 9.65 39.68 14.05
CA LEU A 383 9.57 38.61 13.06
C LEU A 383 9.59 39.16 11.63
N ALA A 384 8.77 40.18 11.34
CA ALA A 384 8.71 40.80 10.02
C ALA A 384 10.06 41.41 9.61
N TRP A 385 10.80 42.02 10.55
CA TRP A 385 12.15 42.54 10.28
C TRP A 385 13.14 41.43 9.89
N LEU A 386 13.15 40.30 10.62
CA LEU A 386 14.04 39.17 10.31
C LEU A 386 13.68 38.50 8.98
N GLN A 387 12.39 38.39 8.66
CA GLN A 387 11.92 37.88 7.36
C GLN A 387 12.28 38.85 6.22
N GLY A 388 12.18 40.16 6.45
CA GLY A 388 12.61 41.19 5.49
C GLY A 388 14.11 41.14 5.23
N LEU A 389 14.93 41.06 6.29
CA LEU A 389 16.37 40.90 6.17
C LEU A 389 16.73 39.61 5.42
N LEU A 390 16.11 38.48 5.76
CA LEU A 390 16.31 37.22 5.06
C LEU A 390 15.95 37.36 3.57
N CYS A 391 14.84 38.01 3.25
CA CYS A 391 14.41 38.23 1.88
C CYS A 391 15.42 39.03 1.07
N VAL A 392 15.89 40.17 1.60
CA VAL A 392 16.90 41.01 0.94
C VAL A 392 18.20 40.24 0.73
N LEU A 393 18.66 39.50 1.74
CA LEU A 393 19.89 38.71 1.65
C LEU A 393 19.77 37.58 0.63
N VAL A 394 18.71 36.77 0.69
CA VAL A 394 18.53 35.63 -0.21
C VAL A 394 18.40 36.09 -1.65
N LEU A 395 17.52 37.07 -1.93
CA LEU A 395 17.32 37.55 -3.29
C LEU A 395 18.57 38.26 -3.83
N GLY A 396 19.17 39.14 -3.02
CA GLY A 396 20.37 39.89 -3.40
C GLY A 396 21.57 38.99 -3.66
N LEU A 397 21.85 38.04 -2.76
CA LEU A 397 22.94 37.08 -2.94
C LEU A 397 22.67 36.09 -4.06
N THR A 398 21.41 35.67 -4.29
CA THR A 398 21.08 34.80 -5.43
C THR A 398 21.37 35.51 -6.74
N LEU A 399 20.94 36.77 -6.90
CA LEU A 399 21.23 37.55 -8.11
C LEU A 399 22.73 37.80 -8.30
N LEU A 400 23.50 37.88 -7.22
CA LEU A 400 24.94 38.12 -7.24
C LEU A 400 25.75 36.84 -7.53
N LEU A 401 25.43 35.71 -6.89
CA LEU A 401 26.23 34.50 -6.90
C LEU A 401 25.83 33.52 -8.00
N LEU A 402 24.56 33.50 -8.41
CA LEU A 402 24.07 32.59 -9.44
C LEU A 402 24.83 32.74 -10.78
N PRO A 403 25.12 33.96 -11.30
CA PRO A 403 25.90 34.11 -12.53
C PRO A 403 27.38 33.70 -12.40
N ARG A 404 27.91 33.63 -11.18
CA ARG A 404 29.35 33.37 -10.93
C ARG A 404 29.66 31.93 -10.55
N MET A 405 28.74 31.26 -9.86
CA MET A 405 28.94 29.92 -9.28
C MET A 405 27.91 28.90 -9.78
N GLY A 406 27.09 29.26 -10.78
CA GLY A 406 26.01 28.42 -11.28
C GLY A 406 25.01 28.05 -10.19
N LEU A 407 24.44 26.84 -10.27
CA LEU A 407 23.42 26.36 -9.32
C LEU A 407 23.90 26.37 -7.86
N THR A 408 25.17 26.07 -7.63
CA THR A 408 25.79 26.12 -6.29
C THR A 408 25.71 27.52 -5.68
N GLY A 409 25.76 28.57 -6.51
CA GLY A 409 25.61 29.96 -6.07
C GLY A 409 24.27 30.24 -5.39
N ALA A 410 23.18 29.61 -5.83
CA ALA A 410 21.87 29.72 -5.17
C ALA A 410 21.87 29.05 -3.78
N GLY A 411 22.50 27.88 -3.66
CA GLY A 411 22.65 27.20 -2.37
C GLY A 411 23.48 28.01 -1.38
N VAL A 412 24.62 28.54 -1.83
CA VAL A 412 25.50 29.41 -1.02
C VAL A 412 24.78 30.69 -0.60
N ALA A 413 24.00 31.29 -1.49
CA ALA A 413 23.19 32.48 -1.18
C ALA A 413 22.17 32.20 -0.06
N GLU A 414 21.43 31.10 -0.14
CA GLU A 414 20.46 30.73 0.90
C GLU A 414 21.15 30.42 2.22
N ILE A 415 22.25 29.66 2.22
CA ILE A 415 22.93 29.25 3.47
C ILE A 415 23.62 30.42 4.15
N SER A 416 24.28 31.30 3.38
CA SER A 416 24.91 32.50 3.93
C SER A 416 23.86 33.40 4.57
N SER A 417 22.70 33.57 3.92
CA SER A 417 21.58 34.34 4.47
C SER A 417 21.02 33.72 5.74
N LEU A 418 20.77 32.40 5.75
CA LEU A 418 20.32 31.68 6.95
C LEU A 418 21.33 31.78 8.08
N THR A 419 22.63 31.71 7.77
CA THR A 419 23.71 31.84 8.77
C THR A 419 23.66 33.21 9.45
N VAL A 420 23.49 34.30 8.69
CA VAL A 420 23.35 35.65 9.26
C VAL A 420 22.13 35.74 10.17
N ILE A 421 20.98 35.22 9.75
CA ILE A 421 19.77 35.21 10.58
C ILE A 421 19.97 34.38 11.85
N VAL A 422 20.60 33.21 11.75
CA VAL A 422 20.90 32.34 12.90
C VAL A 422 21.90 33.01 13.84
N LEU A 423 22.91 33.72 13.36
CA LEU A 423 23.84 34.48 14.21
C LEU A 423 23.14 35.56 15.03
N ILE A 424 22.06 36.15 14.50
CA ILE A 424 21.21 37.12 15.23
C ILE A 424 20.24 36.41 16.18
N ALA A 425 19.66 35.28 15.74
CA ALA A 425 18.61 34.56 16.47
C ALA A 425 19.16 33.70 17.61
N ALA A 426 20.29 33.02 17.42
CA ALA A 426 20.83 32.04 18.35
C ALA A 426 21.20 32.64 19.72
N PRO A 427 21.85 33.81 19.84
CA PRO A 427 22.11 34.43 21.15
C PRO A 427 20.83 34.81 21.90
N LYS A 428 19.81 35.30 21.16
CA LYS A 428 18.50 35.66 21.72
C LYS A 428 17.72 34.43 22.16
N LEU A 429 17.75 33.36 21.37
CA LEU A 429 17.18 32.06 21.71
C LEU A 429 17.88 31.46 22.92
N TYR A 430 19.21 31.56 23.00
CA TYR A 430 20.01 31.11 24.14
C TYR A 430 19.67 31.89 25.43
N ALA A 431 19.48 33.21 25.36
CA ALA A 431 19.04 34.01 26.49
C ALA A 431 17.67 33.55 27.02
N ILE A 432 16.70 33.27 26.13
CA ILE A 432 15.37 32.74 26.48
C ILE A 432 15.47 31.35 27.12
N LEU A 433 16.43 30.52 26.69
CA LEU A 433 16.69 29.22 27.29
C LEU A 433 17.31 29.33 28.70
N ARG A 434 17.95 30.46 29.06
CA ARG A 434 18.58 30.69 30.37
C ARG A 434 17.67 31.36 31.39
N THR A 435 16.61 32.06 30.98
CA THR A 435 15.72 32.82 31.88
C THR A 435 14.81 31.97 32.77
N ALA A 436 14.83 30.64 32.64
CA ALA A 436 14.07 29.74 33.52
C ALA A 436 15.03 28.85 34.32
N PRO A 437 14.95 28.81 35.67
CA PRO A 437 15.48 27.66 36.41
C PRO A 437 14.78 26.40 35.89
N PRO A 438 15.47 25.23 35.85
CA PRO A 438 14.82 23.98 35.51
C PRO A 438 13.59 23.84 36.42
N ALA A 439 12.41 23.78 35.82
CA ALA A 439 11.17 23.67 36.57
C ALA A 439 11.29 22.43 37.48
N VAL A 440 11.18 22.64 38.79
CA VAL A 440 10.82 21.55 39.70
C VAL A 440 9.44 21.11 39.26
N LEU A 441 9.35 19.92 38.66
CA LEU A 441 8.09 19.35 38.23
C LEU A 441 7.15 19.28 39.46
N PRO A 442 5.90 19.78 39.37
CA PRO A 442 4.88 19.46 40.36
C PRO A 442 4.78 17.94 40.50
N GLU A 443 4.62 17.43 41.72
CA GLU A 443 4.65 15.99 42.03
C GLU A 443 3.65 15.14 41.21
N ASP A 444 2.66 15.77 40.57
CA ASP A 444 1.60 15.12 39.77
C ASP A 444 1.67 15.39 38.25
N ALA A 445 2.75 16.00 37.74
CA ALA A 445 2.87 16.29 36.30
C ALA A 445 3.25 15.01 35.49
N PRO A 446 2.48 14.63 34.44
CA PRO A 446 2.77 13.44 33.65
C PRO A 446 4.07 13.61 32.85
N PRO A 447 4.91 12.57 32.74
CA PRO A 447 6.23 12.67 32.12
C PRO A 447 6.16 13.01 30.62
N ASP A 448 6.99 13.97 30.23
CA ASP A 448 7.07 14.65 28.94
C ASP A 448 7.67 13.77 27.81
N GLY A 449 8.12 12.56 28.16
CA GLY A 449 8.67 11.57 27.25
C GLY A 449 10.14 11.78 26.82
N ASP A 450 10.94 12.60 27.51
CA ASP A 450 12.40 12.71 27.25
C ASP A 450 13.19 11.71 28.12
N LEU A 451 14.02 10.88 27.48
CA LEU A 451 14.83 9.84 28.15
C LEU A 451 15.96 10.42 29.04
N ALA A 452 16.22 11.73 28.96
CA ALA A 452 17.32 12.40 29.67
C ALA A 452 16.97 12.82 31.12
N ASP A 453 15.70 12.91 31.48
CA ASP A 453 15.28 13.32 32.83
C ASP A 453 15.31 12.16 33.86
N MET A 454 15.75 10.98 33.42
CA MET A 454 15.83 9.75 34.22
C MET A 454 17.10 9.65 35.10
N GLY A 455 17.97 10.66 35.10
CA GLY A 455 19.31 10.60 35.73
C GLY A 455 19.53 11.47 36.97
N ALA A 456 18.64 12.41 37.32
CA ALA A 456 18.93 13.44 38.31
C ALA A 456 17.83 13.57 39.38
N VAL A 457 17.71 12.59 40.27
CA VAL A 457 16.98 12.76 41.54
C VAL A 457 17.92 12.46 42.70
N ALA A 458 18.25 13.50 43.47
CA ALA A 458 19.10 13.40 44.65
C ALA A 458 18.41 12.59 45.76
N ARG A 459 19.08 11.54 46.22
CA ARG A 459 18.62 10.61 47.27
C ARG A 459 18.78 11.21 48.67
N ARG A 460 17.73 11.13 49.51
CA ARG A 460 17.84 11.15 50.98
C ARG A 460 16.99 10.06 51.65
N PRO A 461 17.34 9.64 52.89
CA PRO A 461 17.02 8.30 53.39
C PRO A 461 15.69 8.25 54.16
N GLY A 462 14.67 7.65 53.55
CA GLY A 462 13.43 7.22 54.23
C GLY A 462 13.49 5.75 54.72
N PRO A 463 12.60 5.36 55.65
CA PRO A 463 12.64 4.10 56.39
C PRO A 463 12.49 2.86 55.50
N SER A 464 13.14 1.77 55.93
CA SER A 464 13.47 0.56 55.16
C SER A 464 12.29 -0.22 54.58
N TRP A 465 11.05 0.05 55.02
CA TRP A 465 9.86 -0.63 54.52
C TRP A 465 9.33 -0.05 53.20
N ALA A 466 9.56 1.24 52.91
CA ALA A 466 9.17 1.87 51.64
C ALA A 466 10.11 1.49 50.47
N ARG A 467 11.38 1.12 50.76
CA ARG A 467 12.38 0.75 49.74
C ARG A 467 12.07 -0.52 48.93
N ARG A 468 11.11 -1.36 49.35
CA ARG A 468 10.79 -2.62 48.63
C ARG A 468 9.66 -2.50 47.62
N ARG A 469 8.84 -1.44 47.66
CA ARG A 469 7.73 -1.25 46.70
C ARG A 469 8.11 -0.40 45.49
N ASP A 470 8.96 0.63 45.68
CA ASP A 470 9.24 1.60 44.61
C ASP A 470 10.40 1.22 43.67
N ALA A 471 11.12 0.14 43.96
CA ALA A 471 12.25 -0.32 43.13
C ALA A 471 11.83 -1.09 41.85
N GLN A 472 10.54 -1.11 41.47
CA GLN A 472 10.05 -2.01 40.41
C GLN A 472 9.30 -1.34 39.25
N THR A 473 9.31 -0.02 39.16
CA THR A 473 8.64 0.67 38.05
C THR A 473 9.57 1.73 37.46
N LEU A 474 10.43 1.32 36.52
CA LEU A 474 11.16 2.22 35.64
C LEU A 474 10.41 2.40 34.31
N SER A 475 10.34 3.66 33.92
CA SER A 475 9.54 4.33 32.90
C SER A 475 10.09 4.13 31.47
N LEU A 476 9.37 3.34 30.67
CA LEU A 476 9.29 3.51 29.22
C LEU A 476 7.97 4.21 28.93
N GLY A 477 8.02 5.32 28.18
CA GLY A 477 6.87 6.16 27.79
C GLY A 477 5.80 5.46 26.95
N LEU A 478 5.11 4.51 27.56
CA LEU A 478 3.92 3.82 27.12
C LEU A 478 2.89 4.04 28.22
N HIS A 479 1.80 4.73 27.93
CA HIS A 479 0.66 4.78 28.84
C HIS A 479 0.05 3.37 28.89
N LEU A 480 0.52 2.57 29.85
CA LEU A 480 -0.20 1.41 30.33
C LEU A 480 -1.28 1.94 31.26
N ASP A 481 -2.53 1.82 30.84
CA ASP A 481 -3.69 2.04 31.71
C ASP A 481 -3.62 1.01 32.86
N LEU A 482 -3.00 1.43 33.97
CA LEU A 482 -2.86 0.63 35.19
C LEU A 482 -4.19 0.54 35.97
N ASP A 483 -5.17 1.38 35.62
CA ASP A 483 -6.51 1.44 36.21
C ASP A 483 -7.55 0.62 35.44
N HIS A 484 -7.11 -0.20 34.49
CA HIS A 484 -8.01 -1.11 33.80
C HIS A 484 -8.71 -2.04 34.82
N LEU A 485 -10.05 -1.96 34.86
CA LEU A 485 -11.01 -2.65 35.73
C LEU A 485 -10.79 -4.17 35.99
N GLU A 486 -9.89 -4.83 35.28
CA GLU A 486 -9.56 -6.25 35.47
C GLU A 486 -8.67 -6.54 36.69
N ARG A 487 -8.17 -5.51 37.40
CA ARG A 487 -7.17 -5.66 38.47
C ARG A 487 -7.61 -5.27 39.89
N ARG A 488 -8.88 -4.91 40.10
CA ARG A 488 -9.43 -4.73 41.46
C ARG A 488 -9.84 -6.09 42.06
N PRO A 489 -9.20 -6.58 43.14
CA PRO A 489 -9.59 -7.82 43.83
C PRO A 489 -10.98 -7.77 44.48
N ASP A 490 -11.51 -6.56 44.63
CA ASP A 490 -12.74 -6.17 45.31
C ASP A 490 -14.00 -6.27 44.44
N VAL A 491 -13.88 -6.67 43.16
CA VAL A 491 -15.03 -6.91 42.27
C VAL A 491 -14.88 -8.24 41.54
N ARG A 492 -15.09 -9.34 42.27
CA ARG A 492 -15.45 -10.65 41.68
C ARG A 492 -16.78 -11.10 42.27
N PRO A 493 -17.82 -11.37 41.46
CA PRO A 493 -18.94 -12.17 41.91
C PRO A 493 -18.46 -13.59 42.18
N GLY A 494 -18.76 -14.14 43.36
CA GLY A 494 -18.48 -15.53 43.70
C GLY A 494 -19.27 -16.53 42.82
N PRO A 495 -19.00 -17.83 42.91
CA PRO A 495 -19.74 -18.85 42.18
C PRO A 495 -21.17 -18.90 42.75
N GLY A 496 -22.12 -18.34 42.01
CA GLY A 496 -23.53 -18.26 42.42
C GLY A 496 -24.37 -17.18 41.72
N THR A 497 -23.76 -16.22 41.03
CA THR A 497 -24.52 -15.18 40.29
C THR A 497 -24.87 -15.59 38.85
N PRO A 498 -26.14 -15.52 38.42
CA PRO A 498 -26.56 -15.90 37.08
C PRO A 498 -26.09 -14.91 35.99
N PRO A 499 -25.84 -15.37 34.74
CA PRO A 499 -25.19 -14.58 33.71
C PRO A 499 -26.21 -13.80 32.88
N ALA A 500 -26.78 -12.72 33.42
CA ALA A 500 -27.43 -11.67 32.65
C ALA A 500 -27.66 -10.45 33.54
N GLY A 501 -27.22 -9.26 33.09
CA GLY A 501 -27.62 -8.00 33.71
C GLY A 501 -29.10 -7.73 33.46
N THR A 502 -29.97 -8.18 34.35
CA THR A 502 -31.26 -7.52 34.61
C THR A 502 -30.99 -6.27 35.44
N PRO A 503 -31.48 -5.08 35.05
CA PRO A 503 -31.37 -3.91 35.91
C PRO A 503 -32.22 -4.15 37.16
N THR A 504 -31.58 -4.17 38.32
CA THR A 504 -32.29 -3.99 39.60
C THR A 504 -32.96 -2.63 39.53
N GLY A 505 -34.29 -2.63 39.48
CA GLY A 505 -35.09 -1.42 39.40
C GLY A 505 -34.72 -0.45 40.50
N ARG A 506 -34.42 0.80 40.11
CA ARG A 506 -34.59 1.93 41.01
C ARG A 506 -36.04 1.88 41.48
N THR A 507 -36.25 1.84 42.80
CA THR A 507 -37.53 2.14 43.43
C THR A 507 -37.88 3.59 43.13
N GLU A 508 -38.49 3.84 41.99
CA GLU A 508 -39.25 5.06 41.75
C GLU A 508 -40.52 4.98 42.59
N HIS A 509 -40.60 5.86 43.59
CA HIS A 509 -41.80 6.17 44.32
C HIS A 509 -42.85 6.71 43.32
N ARG A 510 -43.77 5.85 42.86
CA ARG A 510 -44.92 6.29 42.06
C ARG A 510 -46.05 6.74 42.99
N PRO A 511 -46.65 7.93 42.79
CA PRO A 511 -47.78 8.38 43.60
C PRO A 511 -49.00 7.47 43.42
N THR A 512 -49.78 7.32 44.49
CA THR A 512 -50.86 6.35 44.71
C THR A 512 -52.09 6.48 43.79
N TRP A 513 -52.15 7.45 42.88
CA TRP A 513 -53.28 7.63 41.96
C TRP A 513 -53.21 6.76 40.69
N ALA A 514 -52.05 6.14 40.39
CA ALA A 514 -51.83 5.36 39.16
C ALA A 514 -52.38 3.92 39.19
N PHE A 515 -53.09 3.50 40.24
CA PHE A 515 -53.61 2.13 40.41
C PHE A 515 -55.02 1.89 39.84
N ARG A 516 -55.59 2.82 39.05
CA ARG A 516 -57.00 2.75 38.61
C ARG A 516 -57.27 2.60 37.11
N ALA A 517 -56.30 2.18 36.31
CA ALA A 517 -56.55 1.81 34.92
C ALA A 517 -56.46 0.28 34.74
N PRO A 518 -57.48 -0.39 34.15
CA PRO A 518 -57.38 -1.81 33.85
C PRO A 518 -56.29 -2.04 32.78
N PRO A 519 -55.51 -3.13 32.86
CA PRO A 519 -54.41 -3.36 31.94
C PRO A 519 -54.95 -3.56 30.51
N ALA A 520 -54.42 -2.80 29.56
CA ALA A 520 -54.61 -3.09 28.15
C ALA A 520 -54.04 -4.48 27.85
N LYS A 521 -54.85 -5.34 27.24
CA LYS A 521 -54.42 -6.65 26.75
C LYS A 521 -53.29 -6.45 25.73
N GLU A 522 -52.06 -6.77 26.13
CA GLU A 522 -51.00 -7.07 25.16
C GLU A 522 -51.41 -8.31 24.35
N PRO A 523 -51.18 -8.33 23.02
CA PRO A 523 -51.42 -9.53 22.24
C PRO A 523 -50.50 -10.64 22.74
N SER A 524 -51.09 -11.69 23.30
CA SER A 524 -50.39 -12.90 23.72
C SER A 524 -49.55 -13.42 22.56
N SER A 525 -48.23 -13.40 22.71
CA SER A 525 -47.32 -14.13 21.84
C SER A 525 -47.65 -15.62 21.97
N PRO A 526 -47.80 -16.38 20.88
CA PRO A 526 -48.02 -17.81 20.98
C PRO A 526 -46.84 -18.46 21.72
N PRO A 527 -47.07 -19.54 22.48
CA PRO A 527 -45.99 -20.24 23.17
C PRO A 527 -44.91 -20.65 22.16
N PRO A 528 -43.61 -20.62 22.54
CA PRO A 528 -42.55 -21.08 21.65
C PRO A 528 -42.81 -22.55 21.33
N GLY A 529 -43.16 -22.82 20.07
CA GLY A 529 -43.41 -24.18 19.59
C GLY A 529 -42.19 -25.06 19.86
N GLU A 530 -42.43 -26.33 20.15
CA GLU A 530 -41.39 -27.33 20.36
C GLU A 530 -40.34 -27.27 19.24
N PRO A 531 -39.03 -27.34 19.55
CA PRO A 531 -38.00 -27.33 18.53
C PRO A 531 -38.23 -28.54 17.60
N PRO A 532 -38.30 -28.33 16.27
CA PRO A 532 -38.61 -29.41 15.34
C PRO A 532 -37.65 -30.57 15.52
N SER A 533 -38.20 -31.78 15.44
CA SER A 533 -37.46 -33.04 15.59
C SER A 533 -36.32 -33.14 14.57
N ALA A 534 -35.27 -33.93 14.84
CA ALA A 534 -34.16 -34.11 13.90
C ALA A 534 -34.63 -34.57 12.51
N ARG A 535 -35.74 -35.34 12.44
CA ARG A 535 -36.40 -35.78 11.20
C ARG A 535 -37.11 -34.65 10.43
N GLU A 536 -37.63 -33.63 11.11
CA GLU A 536 -38.25 -32.47 10.46
C GLU A 536 -37.20 -31.48 9.94
N ARG A 537 -36.02 -31.41 10.56
CA ARG A 537 -34.89 -30.61 10.06
C ARG A 537 -34.27 -31.17 8.79
N THR A 538 -34.42 -32.46 8.53
CA THR A 538 -33.89 -33.15 7.35
C THR A 538 -34.88 -33.25 6.19
N ARG A 539 -36.15 -32.87 6.36
CA ARG A 539 -37.12 -32.88 5.24
C ARG A 539 -36.76 -31.76 4.24
N PRO A 540 -36.53 -32.08 2.95
CA PRO A 540 -36.16 -31.07 1.98
C PRO A 540 -37.33 -30.12 1.75
N THR A 541 -37.07 -28.81 1.83
CA THR A 541 -38.07 -27.80 1.50
C THR A 541 -38.31 -27.78 -0.01
N ARG A 542 -39.53 -27.47 -0.47
CA ARG A 542 -39.84 -27.38 -1.91
C ARG A 542 -38.86 -26.48 -2.66
N THR A 543 -38.52 -25.33 -2.08
CA THR A 543 -37.50 -24.40 -2.60
C THR A 543 -36.11 -25.03 -2.69
N GLY A 544 -35.71 -25.80 -1.66
CA GLY A 544 -34.44 -26.52 -1.65
C GLY A 544 -34.36 -27.59 -2.74
N VAL A 545 -35.45 -28.33 -2.99
CA VAL A 545 -35.53 -29.31 -4.09
C VAL A 545 -35.41 -28.63 -5.45
N VAL A 546 -36.18 -27.55 -5.70
CA VAL A 546 -36.13 -26.81 -6.97
C VAL A 546 -34.73 -26.26 -7.23
N LEU A 547 -34.10 -25.62 -6.25
CA LEU A 547 -32.75 -25.09 -6.40
C LEU A 547 -31.70 -26.21 -6.52
N GLY A 548 -31.92 -27.36 -5.89
CA GLY A 548 -31.09 -28.56 -6.07
C GLY A 548 -31.19 -29.13 -7.50
N CYS A 549 -32.40 -29.21 -8.06
CA CYS A 549 -32.59 -29.61 -9.46
C CYS A 549 -31.94 -28.61 -10.43
N LEU A 550 -32.09 -27.30 -10.19
CA LEU A 550 -31.43 -26.28 -11.01
C LEU A 550 -29.91 -26.36 -10.93
N LEU A 551 -29.35 -26.66 -9.75
CA LEU A 551 -27.92 -26.92 -9.59
C LEU A 551 -27.48 -28.14 -10.40
N ALA A 552 -28.24 -29.24 -10.34
CA ALA A 552 -27.97 -30.43 -11.13
C ALA A 552 -28.04 -30.13 -12.64
N SER A 553 -29.05 -29.38 -13.10
CA SER A 553 -29.15 -28.92 -14.48
C SER A 553 -27.95 -28.04 -14.88
N ALA A 554 -27.51 -27.13 -14.01
CA ALA A 554 -26.35 -26.29 -14.27
C ALA A 554 -25.07 -27.12 -14.46
N LEU A 555 -24.87 -28.13 -13.61
CA LEU A 555 -23.74 -29.05 -13.69
C LEU A 555 -23.80 -29.95 -14.93
N LEU A 556 -24.98 -30.45 -15.29
CA LEU A 556 -25.18 -31.24 -16.51
C LEU A 556 -24.89 -30.40 -17.76
N LEU A 557 -25.43 -29.18 -17.81
CA LEU A 557 -25.16 -28.22 -18.90
C LEU A 557 -23.67 -27.85 -18.97
N TYR A 558 -23.00 -27.76 -17.83
CA TYR A 558 -21.57 -27.45 -17.76
C TYR A 558 -20.71 -28.61 -18.27
N TRP A 559 -20.80 -29.76 -17.61
CA TRP A 559 -19.85 -30.85 -17.75
C TRP A 559 -20.13 -31.80 -18.92
N VAL A 560 -21.39 -32.14 -19.20
CA VAL A 560 -21.70 -33.13 -20.26
C VAL A 560 -21.18 -32.67 -21.64
N PRO A 561 -21.40 -31.43 -22.08
CA PRO A 561 -20.83 -30.94 -23.34
C PRO A 561 -19.33 -30.72 -23.26
N ALA A 562 -18.80 -30.26 -22.12
CA ALA A 562 -17.37 -30.02 -21.96
C ALA A 562 -16.55 -31.32 -22.09
N LEU A 563 -17.07 -32.44 -21.58
CA LEU A 563 -16.45 -33.77 -21.69
C LEU A 563 -16.40 -34.31 -23.13
N THR A 564 -17.14 -33.71 -24.07
CA THR A 564 -17.07 -34.09 -25.49
C THR A 564 -15.97 -33.35 -26.27
N LEU A 565 -15.30 -32.37 -25.63
CA LEU A 565 -14.17 -31.68 -26.23
C LEU A 565 -12.96 -32.61 -26.26
N GLY A 566 -12.55 -33.00 -27.46
CA GLY A 566 -11.26 -33.66 -27.70
C GLY A 566 -10.15 -32.65 -27.98
N ASP A 567 -8.92 -33.16 -27.99
CA ASP A 567 -7.70 -32.36 -28.15
C ASP A 567 -7.69 -31.52 -29.44
N ALA A 568 -8.14 -32.11 -30.56
CA ALA A 568 -8.27 -31.42 -31.86
C ALA A 568 -9.29 -30.26 -31.86
N ALA A 569 -10.25 -30.25 -30.92
CA ALA A 569 -11.15 -29.11 -30.77
C ALA A 569 -10.44 -27.92 -30.13
N LEU A 570 -9.53 -28.19 -29.18
CA LEU A 570 -8.76 -27.18 -28.47
C LEU A 570 -7.74 -26.49 -29.39
N ASP A 571 -7.29 -27.12 -30.47
CA ASP A 571 -6.40 -26.47 -31.45
C ASP A 571 -7.06 -25.36 -32.27
N ARG A 572 -8.40 -25.26 -32.20
CA ARG A 572 -9.17 -24.15 -32.78
C ARG A 572 -9.33 -22.95 -31.85
N MET A 573 -8.65 -22.94 -30.69
CA MET A 573 -8.69 -21.81 -29.76
C MET A 573 -8.20 -20.51 -30.44
N GLY A 574 -9.04 -19.48 -30.41
CA GLY A 574 -8.69 -18.13 -30.85
C GLY A 574 -8.04 -17.30 -29.74
N GLY A 575 -7.80 -16.01 -30.00
CA GLY A 575 -7.16 -15.09 -29.04
C GLY A 575 -7.95 -14.75 -27.76
N LEU A 576 -9.15 -15.32 -27.58
CA LEU A 576 -9.91 -15.30 -26.31
C LEU A 576 -9.65 -16.55 -25.46
N GLY A 577 -8.78 -17.45 -25.93
CA GLY A 577 -8.42 -18.70 -25.29
C GLY A 577 -9.59 -19.67 -25.17
N LEU A 578 -9.67 -20.41 -24.06
CA LEU A 578 -10.58 -21.55 -23.92
C LEU A 578 -12.06 -21.20 -24.17
N VAL A 579 -12.48 -19.99 -23.79
CA VAL A 579 -13.87 -19.49 -23.98
C VAL A 579 -14.31 -19.54 -25.43
N SER A 580 -13.38 -19.41 -26.39
CA SER A 580 -13.70 -19.43 -27.82
C SER A 580 -14.15 -20.80 -28.35
N VAL A 581 -13.83 -21.88 -27.63
CA VAL A 581 -14.10 -23.27 -28.05
C VAL A 581 -15.15 -23.94 -27.17
N LEU A 582 -15.41 -23.41 -25.96
CA LEU A 582 -16.39 -24.00 -25.05
C LEU A 582 -17.80 -24.01 -25.67
N PRO A 583 -18.52 -25.14 -25.57
CA PRO A 583 -19.91 -25.23 -26.03
C PRO A 583 -20.79 -24.17 -25.35
N VAL A 584 -21.70 -23.57 -26.12
CA VAL A 584 -22.68 -22.60 -25.57
C VAL A 584 -23.46 -23.17 -24.36
N PRO A 585 -23.86 -24.46 -24.34
CA PRO A 585 -24.48 -25.04 -23.15
C PRO A 585 -23.56 -25.02 -21.91
N THR A 586 -22.25 -25.18 -22.07
CA THR A 586 -21.29 -25.08 -20.96
C THR A 586 -21.23 -23.67 -20.39
N LEU A 587 -21.24 -22.65 -21.25
CA LEU A 587 -21.31 -21.24 -20.83
C LEU A 587 -22.64 -20.91 -20.14
N ALA A 588 -23.75 -21.46 -20.66
CA ALA A 588 -25.07 -21.33 -20.02
C ALA A 588 -25.11 -22.01 -18.65
N GLY A 589 -24.49 -23.19 -18.51
CA GLY A 589 -24.31 -23.89 -17.24
C GLY A 589 -23.53 -23.06 -16.23
N ALA A 590 -22.45 -22.39 -16.67
CA ALA A 590 -21.67 -21.48 -15.83
C ALA A 590 -22.53 -20.31 -15.32
N GLY A 591 -23.25 -19.64 -16.23
CA GLY A 591 -24.19 -18.57 -15.86
C GLY A 591 -25.27 -19.05 -14.89
N LEU A 592 -25.80 -20.25 -15.10
CA LEU A 592 -26.81 -20.85 -14.23
C LEU A 592 -26.26 -21.16 -12.83
N LEU A 593 -24.99 -21.59 -12.68
CA LEU A 593 -24.35 -21.75 -11.37
C LEU A 593 -24.37 -20.44 -10.56
N ALA A 594 -24.05 -19.32 -11.20
CA ALA A 594 -24.10 -18.00 -10.56
C ALA A 594 -25.52 -17.59 -10.16
N VAL A 595 -26.51 -17.86 -11.03
CA VAL A 595 -27.93 -17.59 -10.75
C VAL A 595 -28.43 -18.46 -9.59
N VAL A 596 -28.05 -19.74 -9.53
CA VAL A 596 -28.41 -20.65 -8.43
C VAL A 596 -27.83 -20.15 -7.11
N PHE A 597 -26.54 -19.77 -7.08
CA PHE A 597 -25.91 -19.22 -5.88
C PHE A 597 -26.64 -17.95 -5.39
N ALA A 598 -26.93 -17.01 -6.28
CA ALA A 598 -27.65 -15.78 -5.94
C ALA A 598 -29.11 -16.05 -5.51
N SER A 599 -29.78 -17.03 -6.11
CA SER A 599 -31.13 -17.45 -5.73
C SER A 599 -31.17 -18.03 -4.30
N LEU A 600 -30.13 -18.76 -3.89
CA LEU A 600 -29.99 -19.24 -2.51
C LEU A 600 -29.88 -18.09 -1.51
N LEU A 601 -29.28 -16.95 -1.90
CA LEU A 601 -29.23 -15.76 -1.04
C LEU A 601 -30.61 -15.10 -0.87
N TRP A 602 -31.57 -15.32 -1.77
CA TRP A 602 -32.94 -14.79 -1.67
C TRP A 602 -33.78 -15.51 -0.61
N THR A 603 -33.40 -16.74 -0.24
CA THR A 603 -34.15 -17.54 0.73
C THR A 603 -34.13 -16.90 2.12
N ALA A 604 -35.23 -17.05 2.88
CA ALA A 604 -35.34 -16.47 4.21
C ALA A 604 -34.41 -17.12 5.25
N ARG A 605 -34.02 -18.38 5.02
CA ARG A 605 -33.17 -19.19 5.91
C ARG A 605 -31.90 -19.63 5.19
N GLU A 606 -30.81 -19.76 5.94
CA GLU A 606 -29.53 -20.20 5.40
C GLU A 606 -29.56 -21.70 5.03
N HIS A 607 -29.45 -22.02 3.74
CA HIS A 607 -29.30 -23.39 3.23
C HIS A 607 -27.82 -23.77 3.11
N ARG A 608 -27.15 -23.98 4.26
CA ARG A 608 -25.68 -24.20 4.33
C ARG A 608 -25.16 -25.29 3.40
N GLY A 609 -25.83 -26.45 3.37
CA GLY A 609 -25.41 -27.58 2.54
C GLY A 609 -25.45 -27.24 1.05
N LEU A 610 -26.56 -26.65 0.58
CA LEU A 610 -26.70 -26.32 -0.83
C LEU A 610 -25.79 -25.17 -1.25
N LEU A 611 -25.60 -24.14 -0.40
CA LEU A 611 -24.61 -23.07 -0.62
C LEU A 611 -23.18 -23.62 -0.71
N LEU A 612 -22.82 -24.56 0.17
CA LEU A 612 -21.51 -25.21 0.14
C LEU A 612 -21.33 -26.01 -1.15
N VAL A 613 -22.30 -26.85 -1.52
CA VAL A 613 -22.23 -27.65 -2.75
C VAL A 613 -22.17 -26.75 -3.99
N THR A 614 -22.95 -25.66 -4.06
CA THR A 614 -22.87 -24.70 -5.18
C THR A 614 -21.53 -23.98 -5.23
N LEU A 615 -20.95 -23.61 -4.08
CA LEU A 615 -19.61 -23.00 -4.01
C LEU A 615 -18.53 -23.98 -4.47
N LEU A 616 -18.56 -25.22 -3.98
CA LEU A 616 -17.63 -26.28 -4.40
C LEU A 616 -17.78 -26.60 -5.88
N ALA A 617 -19.01 -26.69 -6.38
CA ALA A 617 -19.31 -26.84 -7.80
C ALA A 617 -18.70 -25.68 -8.63
N THR A 618 -18.79 -24.45 -8.13
CA THR A 618 -18.16 -23.28 -8.79
C THR A 618 -16.65 -23.45 -8.87
N VAL A 619 -15.99 -23.82 -7.76
CA VAL A 619 -14.53 -24.04 -7.74
C VAL A 619 -14.13 -25.17 -8.68
N VAL A 620 -14.83 -26.31 -8.62
CA VAL A 620 -14.58 -27.47 -9.47
C VAL A 620 -14.75 -27.12 -10.94
N SER A 621 -15.85 -26.47 -11.33
CA SER A 621 -16.07 -26.02 -12.70
C SER A 621 -14.96 -25.07 -13.18
N LEU A 622 -14.54 -24.10 -12.37
CA LEU A 622 -13.55 -23.11 -12.80
C LEU A 622 -12.10 -23.61 -12.84
N HIS A 623 -11.69 -24.48 -11.92
CA HIS A 623 -10.28 -24.87 -11.75
C HIS A 623 -9.98 -26.31 -12.17
N ALA A 624 -10.99 -27.18 -12.32
CA ALA A 624 -10.79 -28.55 -12.78
C ALA A 624 -10.96 -28.70 -14.29
N LEU A 625 -11.62 -27.76 -14.97
CA LEU A 625 -11.95 -27.90 -16.39
C LEU A 625 -10.72 -28.17 -17.27
N PRO A 626 -9.61 -27.39 -17.21
CA PRO A 626 -8.39 -27.70 -17.95
C PRO A 626 -7.85 -29.09 -17.67
N ALA A 627 -7.79 -29.50 -16.39
CA ALA A 627 -7.31 -30.82 -16.00
C ALA A 627 -8.15 -31.97 -16.60
N VAL A 628 -9.43 -31.72 -16.90
CA VAL A 628 -10.33 -32.74 -17.47
C VAL A 628 -10.24 -32.80 -18.99
N ILE A 629 -10.10 -31.66 -19.68
CA ILE A 629 -10.19 -31.60 -21.14
C ILE A 629 -8.83 -31.62 -21.85
N GLU A 630 -7.75 -31.23 -21.16
CA GLU A 630 -6.40 -31.24 -21.71
C GLU A 630 -5.72 -32.57 -21.40
N ALA A 631 -4.91 -33.07 -22.35
CA ALA A 631 -4.20 -34.34 -22.21
C ALA A 631 -3.09 -34.25 -21.14
N GLU A 632 -2.34 -33.16 -21.15
CA GLU A 632 -1.13 -32.96 -20.34
C GLU A 632 -1.32 -31.86 -19.28
N PRO A 633 -0.52 -31.86 -18.19
CA PRO A 633 -0.52 -30.78 -17.21
C PRO A 633 -0.25 -29.40 -17.81
N ARG A 634 -1.15 -28.47 -17.49
CA ARG A 634 -1.02 -27.05 -17.82
C ARG A 634 0.13 -26.37 -17.06
N PHE A 635 0.59 -25.30 -17.69
CA PHE A 635 1.69 -24.40 -17.32
C PHE A 635 3.11 -24.95 -17.54
N PRO A 636 3.83 -24.41 -18.54
CA PRO A 636 5.26 -24.65 -18.76
C PRO A 636 6.12 -24.61 -17.49
N THR A 637 5.95 -23.60 -16.62
CA THR A 637 6.75 -23.46 -15.39
C THR A 637 6.51 -24.58 -14.37
N ALA A 638 5.35 -25.25 -14.39
CA ALA A 638 5.10 -26.38 -13.49
C ALA A 638 5.98 -27.60 -13.83
N TRP A 639 6.29 -27.80 -15.11
CA TRP A 639 7.23 -28.83 -15.59
C TRP A 639 8.63 -28.57 -15.08
N GLN A 640 9.10 -27.33 -15.13
CA GLN A 640 10.41 -26.97 -14.59
C GLN A 640 10.54 -27.28 -13.09
N HIS A 641 9.46 -27.12 -12.32
CA HIS A 641 9.45 -27.52 -10.91
C HIS A 641 9.60 -29.04 -10.73
N LEU A 642 9.14 -29.87 -11.68
CA LEU A 642 9.43 -31.31 -11.65
C LEU A 642 10.92 -31.59 -11.75
N GLY A 643 11.67 -30.85 -12.57
CA GLY A 643 13.13 -30.99 -12.63
C GLY A 643 13.80 -30.65 -11.31
N PHE A 644 13.27 -29.65 -10.58
CA PHE A 644 13.79 -29.30 -9.25
C PHE A 644 13.59 -30.46 -8.27
N LEU A 645 12.45 -31.13 -8.34
CA LEU A 645 12.16 -32.29 -7.52
C LEU A 645 12.99 -33.51 -7.95
N ASP A 646 13.20 -33.72 -9.25
CA ASP A 646 14.05 -34.78 -9.80
C ASP A 646 15.49 -34.63 -9.30
N TYR A 647 16.08 -33.44 -9.45
CA TYR A 647 17.45 -33.17 -9.02
C TYR A 647 17.62 -33.39 -7.51
N ILE A 648 16.75 -32.79 -6.67
CA ILE A 648 16.78 -33.03 -5.21
C ILE A 648 16.59 -34.52 -4.90
N GLY A 649 15.72 -35.22 -5.65
CA GLY A 649 15.47 -36.63 -5.49
C GLY A 649 16.71 -37.49 -5.75
N ARG A 650 17.49 -37.16 -6.79
CA ARG A 650 18.72 -37.86 -7.19
C ARG A 650 19.91 -37.52 -6.29
N THR A 651 20.16 -36.24 -6.02
CA THR A 651 21.39 -35.76 -5.38
C THR A 651 21.22 -35.45 -3.89
N GLY A 652 20.02 -35.11 -3.45
CA GLY A 652 19.75 -34.57 -2.12
C GLY A 652 20.20 -33.12 -1.93
N GLU A 653 20.64 -32.45 -3.00
CA GLU A 653 21.27 -31.13 -2.96
C GLU A 653 20.42 -30.08 -3.68
N ALA A 654 20.64 -28.81 -3.32
CA ALA A 654 20.06 -27.66 -4.00
C ALA A 654 21.15 -26.91 -4.77
N VAL A 655 20.86 -26.29 -5.91
CA VAL A 655 21.90 -25.68 -6.74
C VAL A 655 21.54 -24.25 -7.12
N PRO A 656 21.92 -23.26 -6.28
CA PRO A 656 21.57 -21.86 -6.48
C PRO A 656 21.99 -21.24 -7.82
N ASP A 657 23.07 -21.74 -8.44
CA ASP A 657 23.64 -21.17 -9.65
C ASP A 657 22.84 -21.53 -10.92
N LEU A 658 22.01 -22.59 -10.86
CA LEU A 658 21.15 -23.00 -11.99
C LEU A 658 19.87 -22.15 -12.11
N ASP A 659 19.29 -21.75 -10.96
CA ASP A 659 18.08 -20.93 -10.93
C ASP A 659 17.94 -20.21 -9.58
N ALA A 660 17.59 -18.93 -9.61
CA ALA A 660 17.40 -18.11 -8.41
C ALA A 660 16.48 -18.73 -7.35
N ARG A 661 15.45 -19.49 -7.75
CA ARG A 661 14.50 -20.14 -6.83
C ARG A 661 15.16 -21.16 -5.90
N TRP A 662 16.33 -21.69 -6.25
CA TRP A 662 17.09 -22.61 -5.39
C TRP A 662 17.65 -21.95 -4.13
N SER A 663 17.71 -20.61 -4.07
CA SER A 663 17.97 -19.87 -2.82
C SER A 663 16.80 -19.93 -1.82
N TRP A 664 15.65 -20.45 -2.25
CA TRP A 664 14.46 -20.75 -1.44
C TRP A 664 13.98 -22.19 -1.67
N PRO A 665 14.78 -23.21 -1.29
CA PRO A 665 14.51 -24.60 -1.66
C PRO A 665 13.39 -25.24 -0.82
N GLY A 666 12.84 -24.55 0.18
CA GLY A 666 11.98 -25.14 1.20
C GLY A 666 10.71 -25.81 0.68
N PHE A 667 10.08 -25.25 -0.37
CA PHE A 667 8.93 -25.87 -1.03
C PHE A 667 9.32 -27.16 -1.77
N PHE A 668 10.37 -27.09 -2.60
CA PHE A 668 10.82 -28.21 -3.42
C PHE A 668 11.33 -29.37 -2.56
N ALA A 669 12.11 -29.08 -1.52
CA ALA A 669 12.59 -30.08 -0.57
C ALA A 669 11.44 -30.77 0.18
N ALA A 670 10.44 -30.02 0.62
CA ALA A 670 9.26 -30.59 1.29
C ALA A 670 8.44 -31.45 0.32
N ALA A 671 8.25 -31.00 -0.92
CA ALA A 671 7.52 -31.75 -1.94
C ALA A 671 8.23 -33.06 -2.32
N ALA A 672 9.55 -33.01 -2.56
CA ALA A 672 10.37 -34.18 -2.84
C ALA A 672 10.36 -35.18 -1.67
N PHE A 673 10.45 -34.69 -0.43
CA PHE A 673 10.34 -35.52 0.77
C PHE A 673 8.99 -36.24 0.86
N VAL A 674 7.88 -35.52 0.65
CA VAL A 674 6.53 -36.11 0.69
C VAL A 674 6.33 -37.11 -0.45
N ALA A 675 6.76 -36.78 -1.68
CA ALA A 675 6.67 -37.68 -2.82
C ALA A 675 7.41 -38.99 -2.55
N ARG A 676 8.66 -38.91 -2.05
CA ARG A 676 9.46 -40.08 -1.68
C ARG A 676 8.85 -40.87 -0.53
N ALA A 677 8.33 -40.21 0.49
CA ALA A 677 7.67 -40.86 1.63
C ALA A 677 6.39 -41.60 1.23
N CYS A 678 5.66 -41.10 0.23
CA CYS A 678 4.48 -41.73 -0.34
C CYS A 678 4.80 -42.76 -1.44
N GLY A 679 6.07 -42.93 -1.83
CA GLY A 679 6.47 -43.81 -2.92
C GLY A 679 6.02 -43.34 -4.31
N VAL A 680 5.78 -42.04 -4.49
CA VAL A 680 5.35 -41.44 -5.75
C VAL A 680 6.58 -41.01 -6.54
N THR A 681 6.79 -41.60 -7.72
CA THR A 681 7.91 -41.29 -8.62
C THR A 681 7.52 -40.38 -9.78
N ASP A 682 6.23 -40.34 -10.12
CA ASP A 682 5.68 -39.47 -11.16
C ASP A 682 4.63 -38.52 -10.55
N LEU A 683 4.88 -37.22 -10.68
CA LEU A 683 4.05 -36.15 -10.13
C LEU A 683 3.18 -35.47 -11.20
N THR A 684 3.17 -35.96 -12.43
CA THR A 684 2.39 -35.42 -13.56
C THR A 684 0.91 -35.25 -13.19
N GLU A 685 0.27 -36.28 -12.62
CA GLU A 685 -1.13 -36.19 -12.16
C GLU A 685 -1.29 -35.28 -10.94
N VAL A 686 -0.28 -35.18 -10.07
CA VAL A 686 -0.33 -34.25 -8.93
C VAL A 686 -0.35 -32.81 -9.42
N ILE A 687 0.53 -32.46 -10.36
CA ILE A 687 0.59 -31.09 -10.90
C ILE A 687 -0.65 -30.75 -11.74
N ARG A 688 -1.22 -31.73 -12.46
CA ARG A 688 -2.48 -31.61 -13.22
C ARG A 688 -3.64 -31.19 -12.33
N TRP A 689 -3.82 -31.85 -11.18
CA TRP A 689 -4.95 -31.61 -10.27
C TRP A 689 -4.64 -30.59 -9.15
N TRP A 690 -3.42 -30.08 -9.09
CA TRP A 690 -2.98 -29.15 -8.06
C TRP A 690 -3.79 -27.85 -7.98
N PRO A 691 -4.12 -27.15 -9.10
CA PRO A 691 -4.90 -25.92 -9.04
C PRO A 691 -6.25 -26.10 -8.35
N LEU A 692 -6.97 -27.18 -8.67
CA LEU A 692 -8.21 -27.52 -7.98
C LEU A 692 -7.98 -27.77 -6.48
N THR A 693 -6.99 -28.61 -6.18
CA THR A 693 -6.67 -29.03 -4.81
C THR A 693 -6.37 -27.83 -3.93
N VAL A 694 -5.50 -26.93 -4.38
CA VAL A 694 -5.08 -25.77 -3.58
C VAL A 694 -6.21 -24.76 -3.41
N GLN A 695 -7.06 -24.56 -4.42
CA GLN A 695 -8.24 -23.68 -4.33
C GLN A 695 -9.27 -24.19 -3.33
N LEU A 696 -9.49 -25.51 -3.28
CA LEU A 696 -10.32 -26.14 -2.25
C LEU A 696 -9.72 -25.94 -0.85
N LEU A 697 -8.40 -26.07 -0.71
CA LEU A 697 -7.70 -25.82 0.55
C LEU A 697 -7.80 -24.36 1.00
N TYR A 698 -7.81 -23.38 0.09
CA TYR A 698 -7.99 -21.96 0.42
C TYR A 698 -9.35 -21.65 1.04
N LEU A 699 -10.40 -22.43 0.75
CA LEU A 699 -11.73 -22.19 1.29
C LEU A 699 -11.77 -22.32 2.82
N ALA A 700 -11.03 -23.28 3.40
CA ALA A 700 -11.01 -23.51 4.84
C ALA A 700 -10.53 -22.28 5.66
N PRO A 701 -9.34 -21.70 5.40
CA PRO A 701 -8.92 -20.48 6.07
C PRO A 701 -9.79 -19.26 5.69
N MET A 702 -10.38 -19.21 4.49
CA MET A 702 -11.31 -18.14 4.13
C MET A 702 -12.59 -18.18 4.98
N PHE A 703 -13.22 -19.35 5.16
CA PHE A 703 -14.36 -19.50 6.06
C PHE A 703 -13.98 -19.17 7.51
N LEU A 704 -12.79 -19.59 7.95
CA LEU A 704 -12.27 -19.23 9.26
C LEU A 704 -12.13 -17.71 9.42
N LEU A 705 -11.56 -17.03 8.41
CA LEU A 705 -11.41 -15.58 8.38
C LEU A 705 -12.77 -14.85 8.49
N THR A 706 -13.85 -15.39 7.90
CA THR A 706 -15.19 -14.79 8.02
C THR A 706 -15.72 -14.75 9.47
N ARG A 707 -15.21 -15.60 10.37
CA ARG A 707 -15.56 -15.57 11.80
C ARG A 707 -15.03 -14.31 12.49
N SER A 708 -13.97 -13.69 11.96
CA SER A 708 -13.46 -12.42 12.47
C SER A 708 -14.41 -11.24 12.20
N MET A 709 -15.40 -11.41 11.30
CA MET A 709 -16.29 -10.36 10.81
C MET A 709 -17.67 -10.39 11.48
N ARG A 710 -18.18 -9.21 11.85
CA ARG A 710 -19.56 -9.01 12.27
C ARG A 710 -20.43 -8.74 11.03
N ALA A 711 -20.82 -9.81 10.36
CA ALA A 711 -21.52 -9.79 9.08
C ALA A 711 -22.67 -10.81 9.05
N SER A 712 -23.66 -10.58 8.19
CA SER A 712 -24.73 -11.56 7.94
C SER A 712 -24.18 -12.79 7.22
N TRP A 713 -24.90 -13.93 7.29
CA TRP A 713 -24.50 -15.15 6.56
C TRP A 713 -24.41 -14.88 5.05
N ARG A 714 -25.33 -14.08 4.48
CA ARG A 714 -25.30 -13.68 3.07
C ARG A 714 -24.01 -12.97 2.69
N ALA A 715 -23.56 -12.01 3.51
CA ALA A 715 -22.31 -11.29 3.28
C ALA A 715 -21.09 -12.23 3.32
N ARG A 716 -21.05 -13.17 4.28
CA ARG A 716 -19.95 -14.13 4.42
C ARG A 716 -19.85 -15.06 3.20
N TRP A 717 -20.96 -15.68 2.81
CA TRP A 717 -21.02 -16.56 1.64
C TRP A 717 -20.69 -15.79 0.35
N THR A 718 -21.25 -14.60 0.17
CA THR A 718 -20.96 -13.76 -1.01
C THR A 718 -19.49 -13.36 -1.06
N GLY A 719 -18.87 -13.01 0.07
CA GLY A 719 -17.46 -12.66 0.12
C GLY A 719 -16.53 -13.83 -0.23
N VAL A 720 -16.82 -15.04 0.26
CA VAL A 720 -16.06 -16.25 -0.12
C VAL A 720 -16.29 -16.61 -1.59
N TRP A 721 -17.50 -16.42 -2.09
CA TRP A 721 -17.79 -16.66 -3.52
C TRP A 721 -17.07 -15.66 -4.43
N ILE A 722 -17.06 -14.37 -4.10
CA ILE A 722 -16.26 -13.36 -4.83
C ILE A 722 -14.77 -13.67 -4.77
N PHE A 723 -14.26 -14.24 -3.66
CA PHE A 723 -12.87 -14.68 -3.58
C PHE A 723 -12.56 -15.77 -4.62
N VAL A 724 -13.45 -16.77 -4.77
CA VAL A 724 -13.32 -17.80 -5.82
C VAL A 724 -13.36 -17.17 -7.21
N LEU A 725 -14.35 -16.31 -7.49
CA LEU A 725 -14.48 -15.65 -8.80
C LEU A 725 -13.35 -14.66 -9.11
N GLY A 726 -12.67 -14.14 -8.08
CA GLY A 726 -11.49 -13.29 -8.22
C GLY A 726 -10.18 -14.05 -8.38
N GLY A 727 -10.20 -15.38 -8.26
CA GLY A 727 -9.03 -16.27 -8.32
C GLY A 727 -8.45 -16.48 -9.73
N TRP A 728 -8.60 -15.53 -10.66
CA TRP A 728 -8.18 -15.69 -12.06
C TRP A 728 -6.67 -15.52 -12.29
N VAL A 729 -5.91 -15.14 -11.26
CA VAL A 729 -4.49 -14.72 -11.34
C VAL A 729 -3.55 -15.80 -11.88
N GLY A 730 -3.90 -17.09 -11.71
CA GLY A 730 -3.14 -18.20 -12.27
C GLY A 730 -1.87 -18.59 -11.52
N GLN A 731 -1.66 -18.09 -10.30
CA GLN A 731 -0.56 -18.49 -9.40
C GLN A 731 -0.92 -19.69 -8.51
N ASP A 732 -1.98 -20.43 -8.86
CA ASP A 732 -2.47 -21.63 -8.20
C ASP A 732 -1.89 -22.93 -8.79
N TYR A 733 -0.96 -22.85 -9.74
CA TYR A 733 -0.19 -24.00 -10.23
C TYR A 733 0.75 -24.56 -9.15
N PHE A 734 1.29 -25.76 -9.40
CA PHE A 734 2.22 -26.44 -8.49
C PHE A 734 3.48 -25.60 -8.32
N SER A 735 3.48 -24.75 -7.29
CA SER A 735 4.45 -23.67 -7.14
C SER A 735 4.65 -23.27 -5.68
N PRO A 736 5.82 -22.70 -5.35
CA PRO A 736 6.04 -22.11 -4.04
C PRO A 736 5.04 -20.98 -3.73
N GLN A 737 4.63 -20.19 -4.73
CA GLN A 737 3.72 -19.06 -4.52
C GLN A 737 2.33 -19.53 -4.07
N GLY A 738 1.74 -20.50 -4.76
CA GLY A 738 0.44 -21.08 -4.39
C GLY A 738 0.48 -21.74 -3.00
N PHE A 739 1.51 -22.54 -2.74
CA PHE A 739 1.70 -23.17 -1.42
C PHE A 739 1.78 -22.13 -0.29
N THR A 740 2.64 -21.13 -0.41
CA THR A 740 2.79 -20.09 0.61
C THR A 740 1.58 -19.16 0.72
N TYR A 741 0.77 -19.03 -0.33
CA TYR A 741 -0.49 -18.29 -0.26
C TYR A 741 -1.50 -19.00 0.66
N LEU A 742 -1.54 -20.33 0.66
CA LEU A 742 -2.30 -21.10 1.64
C LEU A 742 -1.83 -20.78 3.06
N LEU A 743 -0.51 -20.79 3.28
CA LEU A 743 0.08 -20.47 4.59
C LEU A 743 -0.27 -19.03 5.01
N TYR A 744 -0.23 -18.07 4.09
CA TYR A 744 -0.66 -16.69 4.31
C TYR A 744 -2.12 -16.61 4.74
N LEU A 745 -3.04 -17.29 4.04
CA LEU A 745 -4.47 -17.29 4.38
C LEU A 745 -4.72 -17.87 5.79
N VAL A 746 -4.07 -18.99 6.12
CA VAL A 746 -4.13 -19.59 7.47
C VAL A 746 -3.57 -18.61 8.51
N PHE A 747 -2.43 -17.99 8.21
CA PHE A 747 -1.77 -17.04 9.09
C PHE A 747 -2.65 -15.82 9.40
N VAL A 748 -3.24 -15.16 8.39
CA VAL A 748 -4.12 -14.01 8.62
C VAL A 748 -5.43 -14.40 9.30
N ALA A 749 -5.97 -15.59 8.98
CA ALA A 749 -7.15 -16.12 9.67
C ALA A 749 -6.86 -16.34 11.15
N ILE A 750 -5.72 -16.93 11.52
CA ILE A 750 -5.35 -17.14 12.93
C ILE A 750 -5.15 -15.80 13.65
N LEU A 751 -4.41 -14.87 13.04
CA LEU A 751 -4.18 -13.54 13.61
C LEU A 751 -5.50 -12.81 13.92
N LEU A 752 -6.41 -12.78 12.95
CA LEU A 752 -7.65 -12.00 13.05
C LEU A 752 -8.74 -12.71 13.83
N VAL A 753 -8.72 -14.03 13.99
CA VAL A 753 -9.74 -14.70 14.81
C VAL A 753 -9.38 -14.66 16.30
N TRP A 754 -8.10 -14.86 16.65
CA TRP A 754 -7.68 -15.08 18.04
C TRP A 754 -6.75 -14.02 18.67
N PHE A 755 -6.02 -13.23 17.89
CA PHE A 755 -4.98 -12.34 18.42
C PHE A 755 -5.29 -10.83 18.31
N ARG A 756 -6.57 -10.47 18.40
CA ARG A 756 -7.01 -9.08 18.47
C ARG A 756 -7.25 -8.62 19.90
N ALA A 757 -7.28 -7.31 20.12
CA ALA A 757 -7.53 -6.74 21.44
C ALA A 757 -8.96 -7.10 21.95
N PRO A 758 -9.10 -7.71 23.14
CA PRO A 758 -10.40 -8.03 23.71
C PRO A 758 -11.08 -6.74 24.18
N ARG A 759 -12.35 -6.56 23.78
CA ARG A 759 -13.28 -5.47 24.17
C ARG A 759 -13.05 -4.13 23.46
N VAL A 760 -13.73 -3.98 22.33
CA VAL A 760 -14.04 -2.63 21.82
C VAL A 760 -15.28 -2.13 22.56
N LEU A 761 -15.09 -1.20 23.50
CA LEU A 761 -16.18 -0.51 24.18
C LEU A 761 -17.15 0.06 23.13
N TRP A 762 -18.45 -0.14 23.36
CA TRP A 762 -19.52 0.32 22.46
C TRP A 762 -19.55 1.85 22.46
N GLY A 763 -18.88 2.45 21.48
CA GLY A 763 -19.05 3.86 21.15
C GLY A 763 -20.29 4.11 20.29
N ARG A 764 -20.45 5.33 19.79
CA ARG A 764 -21.53 5.74 18.87
C ARG A 764 -21.57 4.96 17.54
N ALA A 765 -20.51 4.19 17.21
CA ALA A 765 -20.40 3.34 16.03
C ALA A 765 -19.95 1.93 16.44
N ARG A 766 -20.57 0.91 15.83
CA ARG A 766 -20.30 -0.50 16.10
C ARG A 766 -18.98 -0.93 15.45
N PRO A 767 -18.15 -1.76 16.12
CA PRO A 767 -17.03 -2.42 15.46
C PRO A 767 -17.53 -3.32 14.33
N GLY A 768 -16.91 -3.23 13.15
CA GLY A 768 -17.17 -4.17 12.05
C GLY A 768 -16.65 -5.58 12.31
N GLU A 769 -15.70 -5.68 13.24
CA GLU A 769 -15.08 -6.91 13.72
C GLU A 769 -15.97 -7.61 14.76
N ALA A 770 -16.05 -8.94 14.67
CA ALA A 770 -16.65 -9.79 15.70
C ALA A 770 -15.74 -9.85 16.94
N GLU A 771 -16.29 -10.27 18.08
CA GLU A 771 -15.49 -10.51 19.27
C GLU A 771 -14.47 -11.63 19.03
N VAL A 772 -13.36 -11.57 19.77
CA VAL A 772 -12.30 -12.58 19.70
C VAL A 772 -12.84 -13.90 20.22
N GLU A 773 -12.55 -14.99 19.51
CA GLU A 773 -12.96 -16.33 19.93
C GLU A 773 -12.30 -16.69 21.27
N ARG A 774 -13.10 -17.28 22.17
CA ARG A 774 -12.63 -17.64 23.51
C ARG A 774 -11.59 -18.77 23.41
N THR A 775 -10.42 -18.54 23.99
CA THR A 775 -9.34 -19.52 24.10
C THR A 775 -8.77 -19.51 25.50
N ASP A 776 -8.38 -20.69 25.98
CA ASP A 776 -7.51 -20.77 27.15
C ASP A 776 -6.07 -20.39 26.78
N ARG A 777 -5.19 -20.26 27.79
CA ARG A 777 -3.80 -19.89 27.53
C ARG A 777 -3.01 -20.95 26.77
N ARG A 778 -3.30 -22.24 26.96
CA ARG A 778 -2.58 -23.33 26.29
C ARG A 778 -2.91 -23.32 24.80
N GLN A 779 -4.19 -23.25 24.45
CA GLN A 779 -4.68 -23.08 23.09
C GLN A 779 -4.06 -21.85 22.43
N ARG A 780 -4.04 -20.71 23.14
CA ARG A 780 -3.45 -19.48 22.64
C ARG A 780 -1.94 -19.59 22.42
N THR A 781 -1.21 -20.31 23.27
CA THR A 781 0.21 -20.61 23.08
C THR A 781 0.44 -21.52 21.87
N VAL A 782 -0.37 -22.56 21.69
CA VAL A 782 -0.29 -23.44 20.51
C VAL A 782 -0.52 -22.64 19.22
N LEU A 783 -1.55 -21.79 19.19
CA LEU A 783 -1.82 -20.92 18.04
C LEU A 783 -0.67 -19.95 17.75
N LEU A 784 0.02 -19.44 18.78
CA LEU A 784 1.21 -18.62 18.62
C LEU A 784 2.36 -19.42 17.99
N VAL A 785 2.62 -20.64 18.48
CA VAL A 785 3.65 -21.53 17.93
C VAL A 785 3.33 -21.86 16.47
N VAL A 786 2.07 -22.12 16.14
CA VAL A 786 1.63 -22.33 14.75
C VAL A 786 1.89 -21.08 13.89
N LEU A 787 1.60 -19.87 14.37
CA LEU A 787 1.91 -18.64 13.63
C LEU A 787 3.40 -18.48 13.35
N ILE A 788 4.25 -18.77 14.33
CA ILE A 788 5.71 -18.71 14.18
C ILE A 788 6.18 -19.77 13.18
N ALA A 789 5.66 -20.99 13.28
CA ALA A 789 6.00 -22.10 12.38
C ALA A 789 5.56 -21.82 10.93
N LEU A 790 4.34 -21.30 10.71
CA LEU A 790 3.85 -20.91 9.39
C LEU A 790 4.77 -19.87 8.74
N PHE A 791 5.16 -18.84 9.50
CA PHE A 791 6.05 -17.81 8.99
C PHE A 791 7.45 -18.38 8.71
N ALA A 792 8.02 -19.13 9.65
CA ALA A 792 9.33 -19.76 9.52
C ALA A 792 9.41 -20.75 8.35
N ALA A 793 8.31 -21.45 8.03
CA ALA A 793 8.22 -22.32 6.85
C ALA A 793 8.08 -21.53 5.53
N THR A 794 7.48 -20.34 5.57
CA THR A 794 7.33 -19.48 4.39
C THR A 794 8.67 -18.85 3.99
N VAL A 795 9.51 -18.47 4.96
CA VAL A 795 10.81 -17.81 4.73
C VAL A 795 11.73 -18.56 3.75
N PRO A 796 12.00 -19.86 3.92
CA PRO A 796 12.83 -20.63 2.98
C PRO A 796 12.06 -21.14 1.77
N ALA A 797 10.73 -21.00 1.74
CA ALA A 797 9.90 -21.53 0.66
C ALA A 797 9.61 -20.49 -0.43
N HIS A 798 9.61 -19.19 -0.12
CA HIS A 798 9.26 -18.18 -1.11
C HIS A 798 9.90 -16.82 -0.82
N GLN A 799 10.39 -16.16 -1.87
CA GLN A 799 11.03 -14.85 -1.80
C GLN A 799 10.09 -13.69 -1.37
N LEU A 800 8.89 -13.58 -1.96
CA LEU A 800 7.95 -12.46 -1.72
C LEU A 800 7.01 -12.62 -0.51
N THR A 801 6.33 -13.77 -0.36
CA THR A 801 5.24 -13.98 0.62
C THR A 801 5.58 -13.58 2.07
N PRO A 802 6.79 -13.87 2.61
CA PRO A 802 7.15 -13.47 3.97
C PRO A 802 7.09 -11.95 4.20
N PHE A 803 7.44 -11.14 3.20
CA PHE A 803 7.38 -9.68 3.30
C PHE A 803 5.93 -9.18 3.38
N VAL A 804 5.02 -9.77 2.60
CA VAL A 804 3.60 -9.41 2.65
C VAL A 804 3.00 -9.81 4.00
N MET A 805 3.30 -11.02 4.50
CA MET A 805 2.91 -11.48 5.84
C MET A 805 3.39 -10.53 6.93
N LEU A 806 4.68 -10.15 6.88
CA LEU A 806 5.30 -9.22 7.83
C LEU A 806 4.67 -7.83 7.74
N GLY A 807 4.44 -7.31 6.54
CA GLY A 807 3.80 -6.01 6.31
C GLY A 807 2.38 -5.97 6.87
N VAL A 808 1.57 -6.97 6.57
CA VAL A 808 0.19 -7.08 7.09
C VAL A 808 0.20 -7.14 8.62
N LEU A 809 1.03 -7.99 9.22
CA LEU A 809 1.16 -8.09 10.67
C LEU A 809 1.59 -6.76 11.29
N THR A 810 2.60 -6.10 10.71
CA THR A 810 3.13 -4.83 11.20
C THR A 810 2.07 -3.75 11.20
N VAL A 811 1.33 -3.60 10.09
CA VAL A 811 0.25 -2.59 10.00
C VAL A 811 -0.91 -2.94 10.93
N LEU A 812 -1.26 -4.23 11.11
CA LEU A 812 -2.25 -4.64 12.10
C LEU A 812 -1.82 -4.30 13.54
N VAL A 813 -0.53 -4.45 13.87
CA VAL A 813 0.03 -4.05 15.17
C VAL A 813 -0.02 -2.53 15.34
N LEU A 814 0.44 -1.76 14.34
CA LEU A 814 0.43 -0.29 14.36
C LEU A 814 -0.99 0.29 14.42
N ALA A 815 -1.96 -0.36 13.77
CA ALA A 815 -3.38 0.00 13.83
C ALA A 815 -4.06 -0.40 15.16
N GLY A 816 -3.31 -1.02 16.09
CA GLY A 816 -3.80 -1.48 17.39
C GLY A 816 -4.77 -2.65 17.30
N ARG A 817 -4.68 -3.47 16.24
CA ARG A 817 -5.59 -4.59 15.95
C ARG A 817 -4.99 -5.95 16.25
N SER A 818 -3.67 -6.07 16.31
CA SER A 818 -2.98 -7.27 16.79
C SER A 818 -2.33 -7.01 18.15
N GLU A 819 -2.52 -7.94 19.09
CA GLU A 819 -1.81 -7.87 20.36
C GLU A 819 -0.34 -8.30 20.22
N LEU A 820 0.05 -9.02 19.16
CA LEU A 820 1.36 -9.63 19.02
C LEU A 820 2.47 -8.65 18.59
N ARG A 821 2.69 -7.61 19.40
CA ARG A 821 3.63 -6.51 19.15
C ARG A 821 5.09 -6.93 18.94
N GLY A 822 5.53 -8.07 19.49
CA GLY A 822 6.90 -8.56 19.31
C GLY A 822 7.13 -9.39 18.05
N LEU A 823 6.07 -9.96 17.46
CA LEU A 823 6.20 -10.79 16.27
C LEU A 823 6.75 -10.05 15.04
N PRO A 824 6.40 -8.79 14.73
CA PRO A 824 7.04 -8.06 13.64
C PRO A 824 8.58 -8.04 13.73
N ILE A 825 9.12 -7.93 14.94
CA ILE A 825 10.58 -7.92 15.16
C ILE A 825 11.15 -9.32 14.94
N LEU A 826 10.55 -10.35 15.54
CA LEU A 826 10.98 -11.75 15.35
C LEU A 826 10.98 -12.15 13.87
N PHE A 827 9.88 -11.84 13.17
CA PHE A 827 9.70 -12.15 11.76
C PHE A 827 10.62 -11.33 10.85
N GLY A 828 10.84 -10.05 11.19
CA GLY A 828 11.86 -9.24 10.55
C GLY A 828 13.25 -9.87 10.66
N VAL A 829 13.64 -10.31 11.86
CA VAL A 829 14.93 -11.00 12.10
C VAL A 829 15.02 -12.31 11.32
N LEU A 830 13.95 -13.12 11.27
CA LEU A 830 13.95 -14.38 10.51
C LEU A 830 14.18 -14.14 9.01
N VAL A 831 13.47 -13.18 8.41
CA VAL A 831 13.61 -12.85 6.98
C VAL A 831 14.98 -12.25 6.69
N THR A 832 15.45 -11.29 7.49
CA THR A 832 16.75 -10.65 7.24
C THR A 832 17.92 -11.60 7.48
N ALA A 833 17.80 -12.53 8.43
CA ALA A 833 18.79 -13.58 8.62
C ALA A 833 18.80 -14.56 7.44
N TRP A 834 17.64 -14.99 6.94
CA TRP A 834 17.60 -15.86 5.77
C TRP A 834 18.22 -15.20 4.54
N ILE A 835 17.79 -13.97 4.22
CA ILE A 835 18.29 -13.23 3.06
C ILE A 835 19.79 -12.98 3.21
N GLY A 836 20.21 -12.46 4.36
CA GLY A 836 21.59 -12.10 4.59
C GLY A 836 22.57 -13.28 4.54
N PHE A 837 22.15 -14.46 5.00
CA PHE A 837 23.03 -15.63 5.09
C PHE A 837 22.72 -16.67 4.01
N MET A 838 21.51 -17.24 4.01
CA MET A 838 21.17 -18.42 3.20
C MET A 838 20.89 -18.10 1.73
N ALA A 839 20.36 -16.91 1.44
CA ALA A 839 20.11 -16.46 0.07
C ALA A 839 21.29 -15.69 -0.55
N GLU A 840 22.49 -15.81 0.01
CA GLU A 840 23.72 -15.19 -0.53
C GLU A 840 23.92 -15.42 -2.02
N PRO A 841 23.82 -16.66 -2.54
CA PRO A 841 24.09 -16.92 -3.96
C PRO A 841 23.19 -16.11 -4.90
N TYR A 842 21.96 -15.81 -4.47
CA TYR A 842 21.06 -14.95 -5.24
C TYR A 842 21.50 -13.48 -5.20
N TRP A 843 21.69 -12.91 -4.01
CA TRP A 843 21.89 -11.46 -3.92
C TRP A 843 23.32 -11.00 -4.22
N SER A 844 24.34 -11.85 -4.11
CA SER A 844 25.74 -11.46 -4.35
C SER A 844 26.00 -11.02 -5.79
N GLY A 845 25.17 -11.44 -6.76
CA GLY A 845 25.23 -10.98 -8.16
C GLY A 845 24.05 -10.13 -8.63
N HIS A 846 22.99 -9.97 -7.81
CA HIS A 846 21.71 -9.37 -8.23
C HIS A 846 21.25 -8.25 -7.29
N LEU A 847 22.18 -7.49 -6.69
CA LEU A 847 21.83 -6.39 -5.78
C LEU A 847 20.95 -5.33 -6.42
N ASP A 848 21.20 -4.99 -7.70
CA ASP A 848 20.37 -4.04 -8.44
C ASP A 848 18.96 -4.58 -8.70
N GLU A 849 18.78 -5.90 -8.86
CA GLU A 849 17.44 -6.48 -8.97
C GLU A 849 16.69 -6.48 -7.63
N LEU A 850 17.42 -6.66 -6.52
CA LEU A 850 16.86 -6.75 -5.17
C LEU A 850 16.55 -5.38 -4.55
N PHE A 851 17.38 -4.36 -4.83
CA PHE A 851 17.26 -3.02 -4.27
C PHE A 851 16.95 -1.92 -5.30
N GLY A 852 17.22 -2.12 -6.59
CA GLY A 852 17.01 -1.10 -7.64
C GLY A 852 15.55 -0.78 -7.92
N GLY A 853 14.63 -1.68 -7.57
CA GLY A 853 13.18 -1.43 -7.62
C GLY A 853 12.63 -0.60 -6.45
N ILE A 854 13.42 -0.37 -5.39
CA ILE A 854 12.97 0.33 -4.19
C ILE A 854 12.75 1.81 -4.49
N GLY A 855 11.53 2.30 -4.24
CA GLY A 855 11.13 3.67 -4.56
C GLY A 855 10.73 3.89 -6.03
N GLY A 856 10.94 2.91 -6.90
CA GLY A 856 10.59 2.91 -8.32
C GLY A 856 9.11 2.59 -8.63
N VAL A 857 8.17 3.07 -7.81
CA VAL A 857 6.73 2.70 -7.89
C VAL A 857 6.16 2.87 -9.30
N GLY A 858 6.51 3.96 -10.00
CA GLY A 858 6.03 4.21 -11.36
C GLY A 858 6.58 3.22 -12.39
N GLY A 859 7.85 2.84 -12.28
CA GLY A 859 8.47 1.84 -13.15
C GLY A 859 7.91 0.43 -12.89
N ASN A 860 7.71 0.08 -11.62
CA ASN A 860 7.15 -1.22 -11.22
C ASN A 860 5.67 -1.35 -11.66
N VAL A 861 4.88 -0.27 -11.59
CA VAL A 861 3.50 -0.27 -12.11
C VAL A 861 3.48 -0.29 -13.63
N SER A 862 4.36 0.48 -14.29
CA SER A 862 4.41 0.54 -15.75
C SER A 862 4.78 -0.81 -16.36
N SER A 863 5.88 -1.42 -15.91
CA SER A 863 6.31 -2.77 -16.34
C SER A 863 5.27 -3.85 -16.06
N SER A 864 4.49 -3.71 -14.99
CA SER A 864 3.47 -4.71 -14.63
C SER A 864 2.10 -4.53 -15.30
N VAL A 865 1.81 -3.35 -15.88
CA VAL A 865 0.49 -3.04 -16.43
C VAL A 865 0.59 -2.44 -17.83
N SER A 866 1.19 -1.27 -18.00
CA SER A 866 1.21 -0.58 -19.30
C SER A 866 2.17 -1.20 -20.31
N GLY A 867 3.34 -1.68 -19.87
CA GLY A 867 4.32 -2.35 -20.73
C GLY A 867 3.73 -3.60 -21.38
N ARG A 868 3.01 -4.41 -20.60
CA ARG A 868 2.35 -5.63 -21.11
C ARG A 868 1.15 -5.38 -22.02
N ILE A 869 0.52 -4.20 -21.96
CA ILE A 869 -0.67 -3.87 -22.77
C ILE A 869 -0.30 -3.22 -24.11
N ALA A 870 0.91 -2.68 -24.25
CA ALA A 870 1.33 -1.92 -25.44
C ALA A 870 1.50 -2.83 -26.68
N GLU A 871 1.99 -4.05 -26.48
CA GLU A 871 2.32 -5.02 -27.52
C GLU A 871 1.24 -6.14 -27.59
N GLY A 872 1.16 -6.87 -28.71
CA GLY A 872 0.17 -7.94 -28.89
C GLY A 872 -1.07 -7.63 -29.74
N SER A 873 -1.73 -8.72 -30.13
CA SER A 873 -2.95 -8.74 -30.95
C SER A 873 -4.11 -7.99 -30.26
N SER A 874 -5.05 -7.44 -31.05
CA SER A 874 -6.21 -6.72 -30.50
C SER A 874 -7.08 -7.58 -29.57
N THR A 875 -7.16 -8.89 -29.84
CA THR A 875 -7.87 -9.86 -29.01
C THR A 875 -7.15 -10.16 -27.70
N HIS A 876 -5.83 -10.28 -27.70
CA HIS A 876 -5.08 -10.53 -26.47
C HIS A 876 -5.03 -9.28 -25.57
N LYS A 877 -4.98 -8.09 -26.17
CA LYS A 877 -5.17 -6.81 -25.44
C LYS A 877 -6.50 -6.77 -24.69
N LEU A 878 -7.57 -7.30 -25.26
CA LEU A 878 -8.87 -7.40 -24.56
C LEU A 878 -8.78 -8.29 -23.31
N VAL A 879 -8.05 -9.41 -23.36
CA VAL A 879 -7.79 -10.29 -22.21
C VAL A 879 -7.06 -9.52 -21.10
N LEU A 880 -6.02 -8.76 -21.46
CA LEU A 880 -5.26 -7.94 -20.52
C LEU A 880 -6.11 -6.83 -19.89
N TYR A 881 -6.92 -6.12 -20.70
CA TYR A 881 -7.84 -5.12 -20.17
C TYR A 881 -8.92 -5.74 -19.27
N ALA A 882 -9.41 -6.94 -19.59
CA ALA A 882 -10.37 -7.65 -18.74
C ALA A 882 -9.78 -7.98 -17.36
N ARG A 883 -8.51 -8.41 -17.30
CA ARG A 883 -7.77 -8.63 -16.03
C ARG A 883 -7.75 -7.36 -15.17
N VAL A 884 -7.35 -6.23 -15.76
CA VAL A 884 -7.31 -4.93 -15.06
C VAL A 884 -8.70 -4.50 -14.61
N ALA A 885 -9.72 -4.62 -15.48
CA ALA A 885 -11.09 -4.26 -15.18
C ALA A 885 -11.68 -5.10 -14.04
N LEU A 886 -11.39 -6.41 -13.99
CA LEU A 886 -11.84 -7.30 -12.92
C LEU A 886 -11.19 -6.96 -11.58
N ALA A 887 -9.87 -6.80 -11.55
CA ALA A 887 -9.17 -6.38 -10.35
C ALA A 887 -9.70 -5.03 -9.84
N GLY A 888 -9.83 -4.06 -10.73
CA GLY A 888 -10.40 -2.74 -10.44
C GLY A 888 -11.83 -2.81 -9.91
N THR A 889 -12.67 -3.69 -10.48
CA THR A 889 -14.07 -3.88 -10.05
C THR A 889 -14.14 -4.46 -8.63
N VAL A 890 -13.37 -5.51 -8.34
CA VAL A 890 -13.33 -6.10 -6.99
C VAL A 890 -12.82 -5.08 -5.96
N MET A 891 -11.79 -4.31 -6.30
CA MET A 891 -11.27 -3.25 -5.43
C MET A 891 -12.25 -2.10 -5.25
N ALA A 892 -12.96 -1.68 -6.30
CA ALA A 892 -13.99 -0.66 -6.22
C ALA A 892 -15.16 -1.11 -5.33
N LEU A 893 -15.60 -2.36 -5.46
CA LEU A 893 -16.59 -2.97 -4.58
C LEU A 893 -16.08 -3.04 -3.13
N ALA A 894 -14.80 -3.34 -2.90
CA ALA A 894 -14.21 -3.33 -1.56
C ALA A 894 -14.22 -1.93 -0.93
N CYS A 895 -13.82 -0.89 -1.67
CA CYS A 895 -13.90 0.51 -1.26
C CYS A 895 -15.35 0.92 -0.95
N TRP A 896 -16.27 0.56 -1.83
CA TRP A 896 -17.70 0.83 -1.66
C TRP A 896 -18.26 0.11 -0.42
N GLY A 897 -17.85 -1.13 -0.17
CA GLY A 897 -18.26 -1.90 1.01
C GLY A 897 -17.75 -1.29 2.31
N TRP A 898 -16.51 -0.84 2.34
CA TRP A 898 -15.97 -0.08 3.46
C TRP A 898 -16.76 1.21 3.72
N TRP A 899 -17.07 1.97 2.67
CA TRP A 899 -17.86 3.19 2.76
C TRP A 899 -19.30 2.93 3.24
N ARG A 900 -20.02 1.98 2.62
CA ARG A 900 -21.40 1.63 2.95
C ARG A 900 -21.53 1.08 4.38
N ARG A 901 -20.53 0.33 4.87
CA ARG A 901 -20.48 -0.12 6.27
C ARG A 901 -20.40 1.06 7.23
N ARG A 902 -19.59 2.09 6.91
CA ARG A 902 -19.49 3.32 7.69
C ARG A 902 -20.80 4.09 7.76
N GLU A 903 -21.52 4.18 6.65
CA GLU A 903 -22.86 4.80 6.61
C GLU A 903 -23.88 4.05 7.48
N ASN A 904 -23.77 2.72 7.58
CA ASN A 904 -24.61 1.89 8.43
C ASN A 904 -24.07 1.77 9.87
N GLY A 905 -23.14 2.64 10.28
CA GLY A 905 -22.66 2.73 11.66
C GLY A 905 -21.61 1.69 12.05
N TYR A 906 -21.04 0.94 11.12
CA TYR A 906 -19.95 -0.01 11.35
C TYR A 906 -18.58 0.58 11.01
N ARG A 907 -17.55 0.24 11.80
CA ARG A 907 -16.16 0.64 11.55
C ARG A 907 -15.29 -0.57 11.23
N GLU A 908 -14.97 -0.76 9.96
CA GLU A 908 -14.03 -1.76 9.48
C GLU A 908 -12.59 -1.24 9.55
N ARG A 909 -11.66 -2.04 10.11
CA ARG A 909 -10.24 -1.70 10.17
C ARG A 909 -9.33 -2.82 9.68
N SER A 910 -9.56 -4.07 10.09
CA SER A 910 -8.70 -5.20 9.70
C SER A 910 -8.80 -5.57 8.21
N LEU A 911 -10.01 -5.59 7.63
CA LEU A 911 -10.18 -5.95 6.20
C LEU A 911 -9.54 -4.94 5.23
N PRO A 912 -9.64 -3.61 5.45
CA PRO A 912 -8.87 -2.66 4.65
C PRO A 912 -7.35 -2.89 4.74
N VAL A 913 -6.82 -3.28 5.89
CA VAL A 913 -5.39 -3.62 6.01
C VAL A 913 -5.03 -4.79 5.09
N LEU A 914 -5.82 -5.86 5.09
CA LEU A 914 -5.60 -6.98 4.16
C LEU A 914 -5.73 -6.57 2.68
N ALA A 915 -6.65 -5.66 2.35
CA ALA A 915 -6.89 -5.24 0.97
C ALA A 915 -5.83 -4.26 0.43
N PHE A 916 -5.24 -3.41 1.28
CA PHE A 916 -4.38 -2.30 0.82
C PHE A 916 -2.90 -2.44 1.17
N VAL A 917 -2.52 -3.18 2.21
CA VAL A 917 -1.10 -3.39 2.54
C VAL A 917 -0.32 -4.06 1.41
N PRO A 918 -0.87 -5.04 0.67
CA PRO A 918 -0.16 -5.64 -0.46
C PRO A 918 0.33 -4.61 -1.50
N PHE A 919 -0.36 -3.47 -1.68
CA PHE A 919 0.06 -2.42 -2.61
C PHE A 919 1.37 -1.74 -2.23
N LEU A 920 1.84 -1.87 -0.98
CA LEU A 920 3.18 -1.45 -0.60
C LEU A 920 4.27 -2.26 -1.34
N GLY A 921 3.93 -3.44 -1.88
CA GLY A 921 4.79 -4.26 -2.74
C GLY A 921 5.33 -3.52 -3.96
N PHE A 922 4.54 -2.61 -4.56
CA PHE A 922 5.00 -1.78 -5.68
C PHE A 922 6.17 -0.86 -5.31
N GLY A 923 6.36 -0.55 -4.03
CA GLY A 923 7.48 0.26 -3.55
C GLY A 923 8.76 -0.53 -3.28
N MET A 924 8.70 -1.88 -3.35
CA MET A 924 9.82 -2.75 -2.99
C MET A 924 10.56 -3.29 -4.22
N GLN A 925 9.87 -3.94 -5.17
CA GLN A 925 10.52 -4.60 -6.31
C GLN A 925 9.57 -4.75 -7.51
N SER A 926 10.09 -4.92 -8.72
CA SER A 926 9.30 -5.13 -9.95
C SER A 926 8.85 -6.60 -10.13
N TYR A 927 9.61 -7.56 -9.62
CA TYR A 927 9.35 -9.01 -9.70
C TYR A 927 8.96 -9.44 -11.13
N GLY A 928 9.86 -9.27 -12.11
CA GLY A 928 9.65 -9.68 -13.51
C GLY A 928 8.40 -9.08 -14.18
N GLY A 929 7.92 -7.91 -13.70
CA GLY A 929 6.68 -7.30 -14.19
C GLY A 929 5.40 -8.03 -13.76
N GLU A 930 5.46 -8.98 -12.83
CA GLU A 930 4.27 -9.67 -12.30
C GLU A 930 3.74 -9.04 -10.99
N MET A 931 4.38 -7.99 -10.49
CA MET A 931 4.06 -7.43 -9.18
C MET A 931 2.57 -7.04 -9.06
N ALA A 932 1.96 -6.49 -10.12
CA ALA A 932 0.54 -6.12 -10.09
C ALA A 932 -0.40 -7.33 -9.85
N LEU A 933 -0.11 -8.47 -10.47
CA LEU A 933 -0.87 -9.71 -10.30
C LEU A 933 -0.75 -10.23 -8.85
N ARG A 934 0.48 -10.23 -8.31
CA ARG A 934 0.75 -10.70 -6.94
C ARG A 934 0.11 -9.79 -5.89
N VAL A 935 0.18 -8.46 -6.08
CA VAL A 935 -0.49 -7.49 -5.21
C VAL A 935 -1.99 -7.74 -5.16
N PHE A 936 -2.63 -7.94 -6.31
CA PHE A 936 -4.06 -8.25 -6.36
C PHE A 936 -4.39 -9.58 -5.65
N MET A 937 -3.62 -10.64 -5.90
CA MET A 937 -3.79 -11.94 -5.24
C MET A 937 -3.74 -11.83 -3.72
N PHE A 938 -2.77 -11.10 -3.15
CA PHE A 938 -2.67 -10.89 -1.70
C PHE A 938 -3.75 -9.97 -1.13
N ALA A 939 -4.27 -9.03 -1.93
CA ALA A 939 -5.35 -8.12 -1.55
C ALA A 939 -6.73 -8.80 -1.59
N LEU A 940 -6.90 -9.81 -2.46
CA LEU A 940 -8.15 -10.50 -2.72
C LEU A 940 -8.93 -10.98 -1.48
N PRO A 941 -8.34 -11.61 -0.44
CA PRO A 941 -9.12 -12.06 0.72
C PRO A 941 -9.76 -10.90 1.47
N GLY A 942 -9.06 -9.77 1.63
CA GLY A 942 -9.62 -8.56 2.24
C GLY A 942 -10.66 -7.89 1.34
N ALA A 943 -10.34 -7.77 0.05
CA ALA A 943 -11.16 -7.11 -0.94
C ALA A 943 -12.49 -7.84 -1.19
N ALA A 944 -12.47 -9.17 -1.35
CA ALA A 944 -13.65 -9.99 -1.58
C ALA A 944 -14.62 -9.97 -0.40
N LEU A 945 -14.11 -10.03 0.83
CA LEU A 945 -14.93 -9.92 2.04
C LEU A 945 -15.56 -8.53 2.19
N LEU A 946 -14.83 -7.46 1.86
CA LEU A 946 -15.39 -6.11 1.80
C LEU A 946 -16.42 -5.96 0.67
N ALA A 947 -16.21 -6.58 -0.49
CA ALA A 947 -17.17 -6.60 -1.60
C ALA A 947 -18.47 -7.33 -1.20
N GLY A 948 -18.38 -8.44 -0.44
CA GLY A 948 -19.56 -9.08 0.16
C GLY A 948 -20.33 -8.13 1.11
N LEU A 949 -19.61 -7.34 1.91
CA LEU A 949 -20.19 -6.29 2.76
C LEU A 949 -20.74 -5.09 1.97
N ALA A 950 -20.26 -4.88 0.74
CA ALA A 950 -20.76 -3.87 -0.18
C ALA A 950 -22.19 -4.18 -0.62
N LEU A 951 -22.49 -5.45 -0.86
CA LEU A 951 -23.82 -5.92 -1.23
C LEU A 951 -24.73 -6.08 0.00
N PHE A 952 -24.19 -6.63 1.08
CA PHE A 952 -24.91 -6.91 2.33
C PHE A 952 -24.24 -6.22 3.54
N PRO A 953 -24.44 -4.90 3.73
CA PRO A 953 -23.73 -4.12 4.75
C PRO A 953 -24.26 -4.34 6.18
N ARG A 954 -25.44 -4.94 6.34
CA ARG A 954 -26.14 -5.09 7.63
C ARG A 954 -25.87 -6.46 8.26
N THR A 955 -26.14 -6.54 9.56
CA THR A 955 -25.91 -7.77 10.34
C THR A 955 -27.17 -8.62 10.52
N GLY A 956 -28.36 -8.02 10.36
CA GLY A 956 -29.64 -8.71 10.54
C GLY A 956 -29.97 -8.99 12.01
N VAL A 957 -29.32 -8.27 12.94
CA VAL A 957 -29.49 -8.48 14.39
C VAL A 957 -30.83 -7.91 14.87
N THR A 958 -31.23 -6.74 14.36
CA THR A 958 -32.53 -6.12 14.68
C THR A 958 -33.61 -6.55 13.68
N ALA A 959 -34.88 -6.57 14.12
CA ALA A 959 -36.02 -6.87 13.24
C ALA A 959 -36.05 -5.90 12.05
N GLN A 960 -35.83 -4.60 12.29
CA GLN A 960 -35.78 -3.58 11.25
C GLN A 960 -34.63 -3.75 10.24
N GLU A 961 -33.46 -4.28 10.65
CA GLU A 961 -32.38 -4.65 9.72
C GLU A 961 -32.80 -5.85 8.84
N ARG A 962 -33.50 -6.84 9.43
CA ARG A 962 -33.98 -8.03 8.70
C ARG A 962 -35.05 -7.68 7.67
N ASP A 963 -36.01 -6.83 8.03
CA ASP A 963 -37.11 -6.42 7.14
C ASP A 963 -36.57 -5.64 5.92
N LYS A 964 -35.61 -4.73 6.16
CA LYS A 964 -34.97 -3.99 5.07
C LYS A 964 -34.04 -4.84 4.20
N ASP A 965 -33.59 -6.00 4.68
CA ASP A 965 -32.80 -6.95 3.89
C ASP A 965 -33.70 -7.90 3.09
N GLN A 966 -34.92 -8.19 3.55
CA GLN A 966 -35.91 -9.00 2.82
C GLN A 966 -36.45 -8.31 1.57
N VAL A 967 -36.56 -6.97 1.57
CA VAL A 967 -37.06 -6.17 0.44
C VAL A 967 -35.90 -5.60 -0.42
N SER A 968 -34.68 -6.13 -0.26
CA SER A 968 -33.49 -5.57 -0.91
C SER A 968 -33.21 -6.21 -2.28
N LEU A 969 -32.86 -5.38 -3.28
CA LEU A 969 -32.29 -5.82 -4.57
C LEU A 969 -30.86 -6.38 -4.44
N ALA A 970 -30.33 -6.54 -3.22
CA ALA A 970 -28.96 -6.99 -2.98
C ALA A 970 -28.61 -8.37 -3.57
N PRO A 971 -29.48 -9.41 -3.52
CA PRO A 971 -29.15 -10.67 -4.16
C PRO A 971 -29.17 -10.60 -5.70
N LEU A 972 -29.97 -9.70 -6.29
CA LEU A 972 -29.93 -9.43 -7.74
C LEU A 972 -28.60 -8.76 -8.11
N ALA A 973 -28.14 -7.79 -7.31
CA ALA A 973 -26.82 -7.19 -7.48
C ALA A 973 -25.70 -8.22 -7.30
N ALA A 974 -25.85 -9.18 -6.37
CA ALA A 974 -24.93 -10.31 -6.24
C ALA A 974 -24.95 -11.23 -7.48
N ALA A 975 -26.12 -11.49 -8.07
CA ALA A 975 -26.24 -12.23 -9.32
C ALA A 975 -25.51 -11.53 -10.47
N LEU A 976 -25.73 -10.22 -10.65
CA LEU A 976 -25.07 -9.43 -11.69
C LEU A 976 -23.55 -9.37 -11.48
N ALA A 977 -23.10 -9.10 -10.24
CA ALA A 977 -21.68 -9.12 -9.90
C ALA A 977 -21.07 -10.50 -10.16
N GLY A 978 -21.77 -11.57 -9.78
CA GLY A 978 -21.36 -12.95 -10.02
C GLY A 978 -21.24 -13.28 -11.51
N LEU A 979 -22.22 -12.89 -12.34
CA LEU A 979 -22.19 -13.11 -13.78
C LEU A 979 -21.05 -12.34 -14.45
N VAL A 980 -20.82 -11.09 -14.06
CA VAL A 980 -19.70 -10.27 -14.58
C VAL A 980 -18.36 -10.85 -14.17
N LEU A 981 -18.20 -11.20 -12.89
CA LEU A 981 -16.95 -11.78 -12.39
C LEU A 981 -16.69 -13.17 -12.96
N LEU A 982 -17.72 -14.01 -13.10
CA LEU A 982 -17.61 -15.33 -13.70
C LEU A 982 -17.27 -15.23 -15.18
N GLY A 983 -18.01 -14.46 -15.98
CA GLY A 983 -17.73 -14.28 -17.40
C GLY A 983 -16.35 -13.66 -17.62
N GLY A 984 -15.98 -12.67 -16.80
CA GLY A 984 -14.65 -12.10 -16.82
C GLY A 984 -13.56 -13.09 -16.40
N PHE A 985 -13.80 -13.96 -15.41
CA PHE A 985 -12.87 -15.02 -15.03
C PHE A 985 -12.56 -15.92 -16.22
N LEU A 986 -13.57 -16.35 -16.98
CA LEU A 986 -13.34 -17.24 -18.12
C LEU A 986 -12.39 -16.59 -19.15
N VAL A 987 -12.54 -15.29 -19.41
CA VAL A 987 -11.67 -14.53 -20.32
C VAL A 987 -10.29 -14.27 -19.70
N ALA A 988 -10.23 -13.82 -18.46
CA ALA A 988 -9.00 -13.41 -17.80
C ALA A 988 -8.08 -14.60 -17.46
N ARG A 989 -8.66 -15.71 -16.98
CA ARG A 989 -7.94 -16.92 -16.59
C ARG A 989 -7.51 -17.73 -17.80
N TRP A 990 -8.43 -17.97 -18.74
CA TRP A 990 -8.19 -18.88 -19.86
C TRP A 990 -7.82 -18.17 -21.16
N GLY A 991 -7.75 -16.84 -21.20
CA GLY A 991 -7.37 -16.09 -22.40
C GLY A 991 -5.95 -16.39 -22.91
N ASN A 992 -5.08 -16.93 -22.05
CA ASN A 992 -3.73 -17.37 -22.40
C ASN A 992 -3.63 -18.87 -22.73
N GLU A 993 -4.72 -19.64 -22.65
CA GLU A 993 -4.67 -21.11 -22.69
C GLU A 993 -4.05 -21.66 -24.00
N GLY A 994 -4.12 -20.90 -25.10
CA GLY A 994 -3.54 -21.31 -26.39
C GLY A 994 -2.03 -21.58 -26.37
N PHE A 995 -1.28 -20.84 -25.54
CA PHE A 995 0.17 -21.00 -25.36
C PHE A 995 0.56 -21.51 -23.96
N GLU A 996 -0.35 -21.50 -22.98
CA GLU A 996 -0.14 -22.12 -21.66
C GLU A 996 -0.43 -23.64 -21.65
N ARG A 997 -1.27 -24.12 -22.58
CA ARG A 997 -1.56 -25.54 -22.79
C ARG A 997 -0.32 -26.26 -23.31
N THR A 998 0.05 -27.35 -22.66
CA THR A 998 1.10 -28.26 -23.13
C THR A 998 0.47 -29.34 -24.01
N ARG A 999 1.08 -29.63 -25.16
CA ARG A 999 0.62 -30.71 -26.07
C ARG A 999 1.47 -31.96 -25.93
N THR A 1000 0.86 -33.12 -26.18
CA THR A 1000 1.52 -34.42 -26.10
C THR A 1000 2.75 -34.51 -27.01
N GLY A 1001 2.69 -33.91 -28.21
CA GLY A 1001 3.83 -33.88 -29.12
C GLY A 1001 5.00 -33.03 -28.61
N GLU A 1002 4.73 -32.01 -27.79
CA GLU A 1002 5.75 -31.18 -27.15
C GLU A 1002 6.44 -31.94 -26.00
N VAL A 1003 5.69 -32.72 -25.23
CA VAL A 1003 6.25 -33.62 -24.21
C VAL A 1003 7.13 -34.68 -24.86
N ALA A 1004 6.68 -35.30 -25.96
CA ALA A 1004 7.47 -36.29 -26.70
C ALA A 1004 8.77 -35.71 -27.27
N ALA A 1005 8.76 -34.45 -27.73
CA ALA A 1005 9.95 -33.76 -28.19
C ALA A 1005 10.95 -33.49 -27.05
N MET A 1006 10.46 -33.14 -25.86
CA MET A 1006 11.31 -32.96 -24.69
C MET A 1006 11.90 -34.28 -24.19
N GLU A 1007 11.15 -35.38 -24.21
CA GLU A 1007 11.70 -36.72 -23.93
C GLU A 1007 12.80 -37.11 -24.94
N TYR A 1008 12.70 -36.70 -26.22
CA TYR A 1008 13.80 -36.85 -27.18
C TYR A 1008 15.04 -36.05 -26.77
N VAL A 1009 14.87 -34.80 -26.29
CA VAL A 1009 15.98 -33.98 -25.78
C VAL A 1009 16.66 -34.64 -24.59
N TYR A 1010 15.89 -35.09 -23.59
CA TYR A 1010 16.44 -35.78 -22.41
C TYR A 1010 17.14 -37.10 -22.76
N ALA A 1011 16.69 -37.80 -23.81
CA ALA A 1011 17.38 -39.00 -24.29
C ALA A 1011 18.74 -38.72 -24.97
N HIS A 1012 19.02 -37.47 -25.34
CA HIS A 1012 20.23 -37.04 -26.06
C HIS A 1012 21.01 -35.95 -25.30
N ASP A 1013 20.81 -35.86 -23.98
CA ASP A 1013 21.41 -34.81 -23.15
C ASP A 1013 22.81 -35.10 -22.62
N ASP A 1014 23.40 -36.25 -22.95
CA ASP A 1014 24.72 -36.68 -22.46
C ASP A 1014 25.83 -36.33 -23.48
N PRO A 1015 26.89 -35.58 -23.10
CA PRO A 1015 27.18 -35.06 -21.77
C PRO A 1015 26.41 -33.78 -21.38
N THR A 1016 26.08 -32.91 -22.34
CA THR A 1016 25.11 -31.79 -22.21
C THR A 1016 24.47 -31.51 -23.57
N VAL A 1017 23.31 -30.85 -23.58
CA VAL A 1017 22.61 -30.44 -24.82
C VAL A 1017 22.17 -28.98 -24.75
N ARG A 1018 22.25 -28.28 -25.88
CA ARG A 1018 21.71 -26.91 -26.01
C ARG A 1018 20.42 -26.93 -26.83
N LEU A 1019 19.35 -26.43 -26.23
CA LEU A 1019 18.05 -26.31 -26.89
C LEU A 1019 17.73 -24.86 -27.20
N LEU A 1020 17.86 -24.50 -28.47
CA LEU A 1020 17.50 -23.18 -28.98
C LEU A 1020 15.99 -23.10 -29.17
N TRP A 1021 15.40 -22.03 -28.64
CA TRP A 1021 13.96 -21.81 -28.64
C TRP A 1021 13.62 -20.39 -29.07
N LEU A 1022 12.47 -20.18 -29.69
CA LEU A 1022 12.15 -18.92 -30.38
C LEU A 1022 11.58 -17.86 -29.43
N SER A 1023 12.21 -16.68 -29.37
CA SER A 1023 11.75 -15.51 -28.61
C SER A 1023 11.84 -14.21 -29.42
N THR A 1024 11.01 -13.22 -29.11
CA THR A 1024 11.15 -11.85 -29.64
C THR A 1024 12.13 -10.99 -28.86
N ASP A 1025 12.45 -11.39 -27.63
CA ASP A 1025 13.35 -10.67 -26.74
C ASP A 1025 14.31 -11.65 -26.06
N PRO A 1026 15.39 -12.05 -26.76
CA PRO A 1026 16.33 -13.03 -26.21
C PRO A 1026 17.09 -12.58 -24.96
N VAL A 1027 16.95 -11.31 -24.56
CA VAL A 1027 17.65 -10.74 -23.39
C VAL A 1027 16.77 -10.84 -22.15
N ASP A 1028 15.51 -10.39 -22.24
CA ASP A 1028 14.62 -10.31 -21.09
C ASP A 1028 13.63 -11.49 -20.98
N ASP A 1029 13.40 -12.24 -22.07
CA ASP A 1029 12.50 -13.40 -22.07
C ASP A 1029 13.21 -14.68 -21.61
N VAL A 1030 12.87 -15.12 -20.40
CA VAL A 1030 13.52 -16.23 -19.70
C VAL A 1030 12.63 -17.46 -19.54
N THR A 1031 11.39 -17.45 -20.03
CA THR A 1031 10.43 -18.55 -19.82
C THR A 1031 9.81 -19.03 -21.13
N PRO A 1032 10.30 -20.14 -21.72
CA PRO A 1032 9.75 -20.66 -22.96
C PRO A 1032 8.35 -21.25 -22.76
N ALA A 1033 7.50 -21.09 -23.78
CA ALA A 1033 6.19 -21.72 -23.86
C ALA A 1033 6.29 -23.19 -24.35
N MET A 1034 6.86 -24.06 -23.51
CA MET A 1034 7.01 -25.52 -23.77
C MET A 1034 7.20 -26.30 -22.44
N PRO A 1035 7.06 -27.63 -22.37
CA PRO A 1035 7.23 -28.40 -21.12
C PRO A 1035 8.72 -28.59 -20.74
N TRP A 1036 9.40 -27.48 -20.46
CA TRP A 1036 10.85 -27.43 -20.26
C TRP A 1036 11.29 -27.77 -18.83
N GLY A 1037 12.55 -28.18 -18.69
CA GLY A 1037 13.24 -28.39 -17.43
C GLY A 1037 12.63 -29.45 -16.51
N ALA A 1038 11.90 -30.43 -17.04
CA ALA A 1038 11.25 -31.47 -16.24
C ALA A 1038 12.21 -32.54 -15.69
N ARG A 1039 13.35 -32.75 -16.33
CA ARG A 1039 14.43 -33.67 -15.94
C ARG A 1039 15.78 -33.09 -16.34
N ASP A 1040 16.85 -33.63 -15.75
CA ASP A 1040 18.25 -33.37 -16.13
C ASP A 1040 18.55 -31.87 -16.37
N MET A 1041 18.03 -31.02 -15.49
CA MET A 1041 18.12 -29.56 -15.67
C MET A 1041 19.57 -29.07 -15.73
N GLU A 1042 20.48 -29.81 -15.12
CA GLU A 1042 21.91 -29.52 -15.09
C GLU A 1042 22.59 -29.80 -16.43
N LYS A 1043 21.94 -30.56 -17.32
CA LYS A 1043 22.48 -30.97 -18.62
C LYS A 1043 21.87 -30.22 -19.81
N VAL A 1044 20.65 -29.72 -19.66
CA VAL A 1044 19.92 -29.04 -20.75
C VAL A 1044 20.02 -27.53 -20.59
N GLN A 1045 20.75 -26.89 -21.50
CA GLN A 1045 20.84 -25.43 -21.57
C GLN A 1045 19.80 -24.88 -22.55
N TYR A 1046 18.84 -24.10 -22.05
CA TYR A 1046 17.81 -23.46 -22.87
C TYR A 1046 18.30 -22.11 -23.38
N VAL A 1047 18.43 -21.96 -24.69
CA VAL A 1047 19.02 -20.78 -25.33
C VAL A 1047 17.93 -19.97 -26.05
N PRO A 1048 17.51 -18.81 -25.52
CA PRO A 1048 16.54 -17.96 -26.22
C PRO A 1048 17.17 -17.45 -27.52
N THR A 1049 16.44 -17.58 -28.62
CA THR A 1049 16.92 -17.30 -29.97
C THR A 1049 15.93 -16.37 -30.68
N LEU A 1050 16.43 -15.30 -31.30
CA LEU A 1050 15.58 -14.30 -31.94
C LEU A 1050 14.74 -14.90 -33.07
N ALA A 1051 13.41 -14.88 -32.90
CA ALA A 1051 12.46 -15.25 -33.92
C ALA A 1051 12.49 -14.22 -35.06
N PRO A 1052 12.67 -14.64 -36.33
CA PRO A 1052 12.72 -13.70 -37.44
C PRO A 1052 11.32 -13.16 -37.75
N GLY A 1053 11.17 -11.83 -37.73
CA GLY A 1053 9.90 -11.17 -38.09
C GLY A 1053 9.42 -11.51 -39.51
N ASP A 1054 10.36 -11.66 -40.46
CA ASP A 1054 10.09 -12.26 -41.77
C ASP A 1054 10.53 -13.74 -41.78
N PRO A 1055 9.60 -14.72 -41.91
CA PRO A 1055 9.91 -16.15 -41.85
C PRO A 1055 10.81 -16.64 -43.00
N VAL A 1056 11.14 -15.80 -43.97
CA VAL A 1056 12.12 -16.10 -45.03
C VAL A 1056 13.56 -15.97 -44.51
N LEU A 1057 13.81 -15.12 -43.52
CA LEU A 1057 15.15 -14.76 -43.03
C LEU A 1057 15.69 -15.78 -42.00
N VAL A 1058 15.80 -17.05 -42.42
CA VAL A 1058 16.24 -18.15 -41.54
C VAL A 1058 17.75 -18.21 -41.30
N SER A 1059 18.56 -17.44 -42.04
CA SER A 1059 20.02 -17.47 -41.91
C SER A 1059 20.51 -17.09 -40.52
N GLY A 1060 19.79 -16.21 -39.81
CA GLY A 1060 20.09 -15.89 -38.41
C GLY A 1060 19.97 -17.12 -37.51
N LEU A 1061 18.87 -17.86 -37.62
CA LEU A 1061 18.64 -19.09 -36.84
C LEU A 1061 19.69 -20.17 -37.11
N VAL A 1062 20.10 -20.35 -38.37
CA VAL A 1062 21.17 -21.30 -38.75
C VAL A 1062 22.51 -20.87 -38.16
N LYS A 1063 22.79 -19.56 -38.13
CA LYS A 1063 23.99 -19.02 -37.52
C LYS A 1063 23.99 -19.24 -36.00
N GLU A 1064 22.90 -18.90 -35.30
CA GLU A 1064 22.78 -19.12 -33.86
C GLU A 1064 22.92 -20.61 -33.49
N LEU A 1065 22.32 -21.52 -34.28
CA LEU A 1065 22.48 -22.96 -34.08
C LEU A 1065 23.93 -23.43 -34.27
N ARG A 1066 24.67 -22.81 -35.18
CA ARG A 1066 26.11 -23.07 -35.38
C ARG A 1066 26.96 -22.51 -34.25
N ASP A 1067 26.66 -21.28 -33.83
CA ASP A 1067 27.37 -20.57 -32.76
C ASP A 1067 27.14 -21.25 -31.40
N ALA A 1068 26.01 -21.94 -31.22
CA ALA A 1068 25.75 -22.78 -30.04
C ALA A 1068 26.69 -24.00 -29.91
N GLY A 1069 27.36 -24.43 -31.00
CA GLY A 1069 28.33 -25.53 -30.98
C GLY A 1069 27.72 -26.94 -31.08
N PRO A 1070 28.51 -28.00 -30.82
CA PRO A 1070 28.07 -29.39 -30.97
C PRO A 1070 26.97 -29.77 -29.98
N ASN A 1071 26.19 -30.81 -30.32
CA ASN A 1071 24.99 -31.27 -29.59
C ASN A 1071 23.96 -30.17 -29.30
N SER A 1072 23.57 -29.44 -30.35
CA SER A 1072 22.59 -28.34 -30.29
C SER A 1072 21.38 -28.60 -31.18
N PHE A 1073 20.19 -28.29 -30.67
CA PHE A 1073 18.92 -28.42 -31.40
C PHE A 1073 18.17 -27.10 -31.47
N LEU A 1074 17.64 -26.78 -32.66
CA LEU A 1074 16.65 -25.70 -32.83
C LEU A 1074 15.25 -26.29 -32.78
N MET A 1075 14.45 -25.89 -31.80
CA MET A 1075 13.06 -26.32 -31.66
C MET A 1075 12.09 -25.26 -32.19
N VAL A 1076 11.15 -25.70 -33.02
CA VAL A 1076 9.96 -24.94 -33.40
C VAL A 1076 8.74 -25.74 -32.95
N ASN A 1077 8.07 -25.28 -31.90
CA ASN A 1077 6.85 -25.91 -31.37
C ASN A 1077 5.61 -25.01 -31.50
N ARG A 1078 4.45 -25.65 -31.41
CA ARG A 1078 3.15 -24.99 -31.57
C ARG A 1078 2.88 -23.95 -30.48
N SER A 1079 3.18 -24.22 -29.22
CA SER A 1079 2.91 -23.29 -28.11
C SER A 1079 3.69 -21.98 -28.24
N GLN A 1080 4.96 -22.02 -28.63
CA GLN A 1080 5.74 -20.78 -28.87
C GLN A 1080 5.26 -20.04 -30.11
N VAL A 1081 4.87 -20.75 -31.18
CA VAL A 1081 4.28 -20.10 -32.36
C VAL A 1081 3.02 -19.33 -31.98
N VAL A 1082 2.13 -19.92 -31.16
CA VAL A 1082 0.91 -19.25 -30.69
C VAL A 1082 1.25 -18.04 -29.81
N TYR A 1083 2.26 -18.15 -28.95
CA TYR A 1083 2.76 -17.02 -28.17
C TYR A 1083 3.23 -15.87 -29.08
N LEU A 1084 4.09 -16.13 -30.06
CA LEU A 1084 4.58 -15.13 -31.02
C LEU A 1084 3.45 -14.48 -31.83
N GLN A 1085 2.40 -15.23 -32.18
CA GLN A 1085 1.23 -14.70 -32.89
C GLN A 1085 0.40 -13.77 -32.01
N LEU A 1086 0.13 -14.16 -30.76
CA LEU A 1086 -0.75 -13.41 -29.86
C LEU A 1086 -0.06 -12.22 -29.20
N ASP A 1087 1.18 -12.39 -28.78
CA ASP A 1087 1.95 -11.43 -27.97
C ASP A 1087 2.82 -10.51 -28.84
N ALA A 1088 3.42 -11.05 -29.90
CA ALA A 1088 4.27 -10.27 -30.81
C ALA A 1088 3.65 -9.96 -32.19
N GLY A 1089 2.42 -10.44 -32.45
CA GLY A 1089 1.65 -10.11 -33.66
C GLY A 1089 2.10 -10.79 -34.95
N TYR A 1090 2.79 -11.94 -34.85
CA TYR A 1090 3.26 -12.71 -36.01
C TYR A 1090 2.09 -13.24 -36.86
N SER A 1091 2.30 -13.43 -38.17
CA SER A 1091 1.25 -13.89 -39.07
C SER A 1091 0.83 -15.35 -38.81
N ALA A 1092 -0.43 -15.70 -39.04
CA ALA A 1092 -0.92 -17.08 -38.92
C ALA A 1092 -0.18 -18.08 -39.84
N THR A 1093 0.39 -17.60 -40.96
CA THR A 1093 1.17 -18.41 -41.90
C THR A 1093 2.66 -18.50 -41.57
N TRP A 1094 3.09 -17.85 -40.48
CA TRP A 1094 4.51 -17.67 -40.16
C TRP A 1094 5.24 -19.01 -39.99
N GLU A 1095 4.71 -19.90 -39.16
CA GLU A 1095 5.29 -21.22 -38.89
C GLU A 1095 5.47 -22.05 -40.16
N THR A 1096 4.42 -22.21 -40.96
CA THR A 1096 4.48 -22.99 -42.20
C THR A 1096 5.49 -22.43 -43.20
N ARG A 1097 5.62 -21.09 -43.25
CA ARG A 1097 6.64 -20.44 -44.10
C ARG A 1097 8.04 -20.66 -43.53
N LEU A 1098 8.22 -20.48 -42.22
CA LEU A 1098 9.50 -20.67 -41.55
C LEU A 1098 10.02 -22.10 -41.76
N LEU A 1099 9.20 -23.11 -41.45
CA LEU A 1099 9.56 -24.52 -41.61
C LEU A 1099 9.94 -24.83 -43.06
N ARG A 1100 9.15 -24.36 -44.04
CA ARG A 1100 9.47 -24.54 -45.47
C ARG A 1100 10.82 -23.95 -45.86
N HIS A 1101 11.23 -22.83 -45.25
CA HIS A 1101 12.53 -22.21 -45.52
C HIS A 1101 13.68 -22.91 -44.78
N LEU A 1102 13.45 -23.40 -43.56
CA LEU A 1102 14.41 -24.23 -42.82
C LEU A 1102 14.66 -25.56 -43.54
N ASP A 1103 13.62 -26.21 -44.05
CA ASP A 1103 13.71 -27.46 -44.81
C ASP A 1103 14.55 -27.36 -46.09
N ARG A 1104 14.64 -26.16 -46.66
CA ARG A 1104 15.42 -25.89 -47.88
C ARG A 1104 16.90 -25.63 -47.60
N ARG A 1105 17.31 -25.55 -46.33
CA ARG A 1105 18.71 -25.37 -45.95
C ARG A 1105 19.44 -26.71 -46.02
N GLU A 1106 20.48 -26.77 -46.85
CA GLU A 1106 21.31 -27.96 -46.98
C GLU A 1106 22.13 -28.22 -45.71
N GLU A 1107 22.36 -27.18 -44.91
CA GLU A 1107 23.11 -27.25 -43.66
C GLU A 1107 22.34 -27.93 -42.52
N LEU A 1108 21.01 -28.07 -42.65
CA LEU A 1108 20.14 -28.59 -41.60
C LEU A 1108 19.70 -30.03 -41.89
N THR A 1109 19.41 -30.75 -40.80
CA THR A 1109 18.70 -32.03 -40.81
C THR A 1109 17.59 -32.02 -39.77
N ARG A 1110 16.44 -32.63 -40.11
CA ARG A 1110 15.35 -32.83 -39.14
C ARG A 1110 15.68 -34.04 -38.27
N VAL A 1111 15.82 -33.82 -36.97
CA VAL A 1111 16.15 -34.88 -36.00
C VAL A 1111 14.91 -35.44 -35.32
N PHE A 1112 13.89 -34.61 -35.13
CA PHE A 1112 12.61 -35.01 -34.55
C PHE A 1112 11.50 -34.20 -35.21
N SER A 1113 10.38 -34.84 -35.54
CA SER A 1113 9.21 -34.16 -36.10
C SER A 1113 7.95 -34.95 -35.78
N ASN A 1114 6.94 -34.24 -35.28
CA ASN A 1114 5.57 -34.73 -35.12
C ASN A 1114 4.59 -33.61 -35.50
N GLU A 1115 3.32 -33.73 -35.11
CA GLU A 1115 2.29 -32.74 -35.43
C GLU A 1115 2.52 -31.37 -34.72
N ASP A 1116 3.12 -31.37 -33.53
CA ASP A 1116 3.25 -30.19 -32.68
C ASP A 1116 4.64 -29.54 -32.71
N VAL A 1117 5.68 -30.30 -33.08
CA VAL A 1117 7.08 -29.89 -32.98
C VAL A 1117 7.88 -30.35 -34.19
N THR A 1118 8.75 -29.47 -34.68
CA THR A 1118 9.86 -29.84 -35.56
C THR A 1118 11.18 -29.35 -34.97
N MET A 1119 12.15 -30.26 -34.86
CA MET A 1119 13.50 -29.97 -34.37
C MET A 1119 14.54 -30.17 -35.47
N TYR A 1120 15.49 -29.23 -35.53
CA TYR A 1120 16.60 -29.26 -36.48
C TYR A 1120 17.93 -29.35 -35.74
N ALA A 1121 18.87 -30.09 -36.32
CA ALA A 1121 20.28 -30.06 -35.99
C ALA A 1121 21.10 -29.66 -37.24
N LEU A 1122 22.36 -29.28 -37.04
CA LEU A 1122 23.30 -29.16 -38.15
C LEU A 1122 23.61 -30.54 -38.72
N ARG A 1123 23.68 -30.63 -40.05
CA ARG A 1123 24.03 -31.89 -40.74
C ARG A 1123 25.48 -32.30 -40.50
N GLU A 1124 26.38 -31.32 -40.44
CA GLU A 1124 27.77 -31.47 -40.03
C GLU A 1124 27.93 -30.77 -38.69
N GLU A 1125 28.29 -31.51 -37.64
CA GLU A 1125 28.47 -30.94 -36.30
C GLU A 1125 29.67 -29.98 -36.27
N PRO A 1126 29.55 -28.83 -35.57
CA PRO A 1126 30.68 -27.93 -35.34
C PRO A 1126 31.82 -28.63 -34.59
N GLU A 1127 33.07 -28.31 -34.95
CA GLU A 1127 34.24 -28.81 -34.21
C GLU A 1127 34.26 -28.27 -32.77
N GLY A 1128 34.48 -29.16 -31.79
CA GLY A 1128 34.58 -28.81 -30.37
C GLY A 1128 34.19 -29.98 -29.46
N GLU A 1129 34.61 -29.93 -28.19
CA GLU A 1129 34.11 -30.88 -27.18
C GLU A 1129 32.77 -30.41 -26.63
N VAL A 1130 31.80 -31.33 -26.48
CA VAL A 1130 30.55 -31.05 -25.76
C VAL A 1130 30.89 -30.94 -24.27
N PRO A 1131 30.62 -29.80 -23.61
CA PRO A 1131 30.94 -29.64 -22.18
C PRO A 1131 30.21 -30.69 -21.33
N ARG A 1132 30.82 -31.04 -20.19
CA ARG A 1132 30.12 -31.80 -19.14
C ARG A 1132 29.23 -30.87 -18.34
N ALA A 1133 28.16 -31.42 -17.77
CA ALA A 1133 27.30 -30.70 -16.85
C ALA A 1133 28.11 -30.20 -15.65
N ASP A 1134 28.09 -28.90 -15.44
CA ASP A 1134 28.62 -28.24 -14.25
C ASP A 1134 27.48 -27.46 -13.59
N PRO A 1135 26.68 -28.11 -12.72
CA PRO A 1135 25.63 -27.43 -11.99
C PRO A 1135 26.20 -26.36 -11.04
N GLY A 1136 27.50 -26.37 -10.77
CA GLY A 1136 28.11 -25.54 -9.76
C GLY A 1136 27.87 -26.07 -8.33
N PRO A 1137 28.05 -25.22 -7.31
CA PRO A 1137 27.74 -25.51 -5.91
C PRO A 1137 26.51 -26.36 -5.55
N ALA A 1138 26.72 -27.23 -4.58
CA ALA A 1138 25.65 -27.70 -3.70
C ALA A 1138 25.34 -26.69 -2.56
N GLY A 1139 24.04 -26.49 -2.34
CA GLY A 1139 23.34 -25.90 -1.20
C GLY A 1139 23.54 -24.41 -0.97
N PRO A 1140 22.73 -23.76 -0.09
CA PRO A 1140 22.92 -22.35 0.22
C PRO A 1140 24.34 -22.11 0.73
N ARG A 1141 25.18 -21.51 -0.11
CA ARG A 1141 26.55 -21.17 0.22
C ARG A 1141 26.54 -19.95 1.12
N VAL A 1142 27.21 -20.07 2.26
CA VAL A 1142 27.42 -18.98 3.20
C VAL A 1142 28.92 -18.73 3.30
N THR A 1143 29.38 -17.59 2.80
CA THR A 1143 30.76 -17.15 2.96
C THR A 1143 30.99 -16.71 4.40
N TRP A 1144 31.65 -17.55 5.20
CA TRP A 1144 31.88 -17.29 6.61
C TRP A 1144 33.13 -16.44 6.87
N THR A 1145 32.94 -15.15 7.14
CA THR A 1145 33.94 -14.26 7.77
C THR A 1145 33.79 -14.26 9.30
N PRO A 1146 34.79 -13.84 10.09
CA PRO A 1146 34.66 -13.70 11.54
C PRO A 1146 33.44 -12.87 11.98
N TRP A 1147 33.14 -11.78 11.24
CA TRP A 1147 31.96 -10.96 11.46
C TRP A 1147 30.65 -11.70 11.16
N SER A 1148 30.60 -12.47 10.08
CA SER A 1148 29.41 -13.26 9.72
C SER A 1148 29.16 -14.42 10.70
N VAL A 1149 30.21 -15.06 11.26
CA VAL A 1149 30.06 -16.10 12.28
C VAL A 1149 29.42 -15.50 13.54
N VAL A 1150 29.93 -14.36 14.00
CA VAL A 1150 29.37 -13.63 15.14
C VAL A 1150 27.93 -13.19 14.83
N GLY A 1151 27.67 -12.69 13.63
CA GLY A 1151 26.34 -12.31 13.17
C GLY A 1151 25.35 -13.48 13.13
N GLY A 1152 25.77 -14.65 12.64
CA GLY A 1152 24.95 -15.87 12.57
C GLY A 1152 24.61 -16.43 13.95
N LEU A 1153 25.60 -16.49 14.86
CA LEU A 1153 25.37 -16.86 16.26
C LEU A 1153 24.43 -15.86 16.96
N ALA A 1154 24.61 -14.56 16.70
CA ALA A 1154 23.72 -13.52 17.22
C ALA A 1154 22.30 -13.66 16.66
N ALA A 1155 22.13 -13.99 15.37
CA ALA A 1155 20.83 -14.25 14.76
C ALA A 1155 20.12 -15.43 15.44
N LEU A 1156 20.82 -16.56 15.61
CA LEU A 1156 20.27 -17.75 16.26
C LEU A 1156 19.83 -17.45 17.70
N ALA A 1157 20.71 -16.81 18.49
CA ALA A 1157 20.41 -16.42 19.86
C ALA A 1157 19.22 -15.45 19.93
N LEU A 1158 19.16 -14.49 19.00
CA LEU A 1158 18.08 -13.51 18.92
C LEU A 1158 16.74 -14.16 18.55
N ILE A 1159 16.71 -15.08 17.59
CA ILE A 1159 15.51 -15.83 17.20
C ILE A 1159 14.98 -16.65 18.37
N VAL A 1160 15.86 -17.38 19.08
CA VAL A 1160 15.48 -18.19 20.25
C VAL A 1160 14.94 -17.29 21.36
N LEU A 1161 15.64 -16.20 21.67
CA LEU A 1161 15.24 -15.25 22.71
C LEU A 1161 13.90 -14.58 22.42
N LEU A 1162 13.69 -14.09 21.19
CA LEU A 1162 12.45 -13.42 20.77
C LEU A 1162 11.28 -14.41 20.67
N SER A 1163 11.53 -15.66 20.26
CA SER A 1163 10.50 -16.70 20.26
C SER A 1163 10.07 -17.05 21.68
N ALA A 1164 11.04 -17.30 22.58
CA ALA A 1164 10.76 -17.52 23.99
C ALA A 1164 10.05 -16.30 24.62
N ARG A 1165 10.44 -15.08 24.20
CA ARG A 1165 9.80 -13.82 24.61
C ARG A 1165 8.29 -13.87 24.42
N GLU A 1166 7.85 -14.14 23.20
CA GLU A 1166 6.43 -14.17 22.86
C GLU A 1166 5.70 -15.35 23.49
N VAL A 1167 6.36 -16.51 23.61
CA VAL A 1167 5.79 -17.68 24.30
C VAL A 1167 5.51 -17.37 25.76
N VAL A 1168 6.46 -16.82 26.52
CA VAL A 1168 6.24 -16.45 27.93
C VAL A 1168 5.18 -15.37 28.06
N ARG A 1169 5.15 -14.41 27.13
CA ARG A 1169 4.14 -13.36 27.11
C ARG A 1169 2.71 -13.90 27.02
N VAL A 1170 2.49 -14.96 26.23
CA VAL A 1170 1.17 -15.57 26.02
C VAL A 1170 0.85 -16.68 27.02
N ALA A 1171 1.83 -17.52 27.35
CA ALA A 1171 1.64 -18.72 28.18
C ALA A 1171 1.61 -18.41 29.68
N VAL A 1172 2.40 -17.45 30.15
CA VAL A 1172 2.58 -17.18 31.59
C VAL A 1172 1.54 -16.17 32.08
N PRO A 1173 0.96 -16.36 33.28
CA PRO A 1173 0.07 -15.37 33.88
C PRO A 1173 0.72 -13.99 34.02
N PRO A 1174 -0.03 -12.89 33.82
CA PRO A 1174 0.45 -11.54 34.10
C PRO A 1174 0.84 -11.41 35.57
N GLY A 1175 2.09 -11.02 35.80
CA GLY A 1175 2.66 -10.85 37.13
C GLY A 1175 4.06 -10.26 37.08
N VAL A 1176 4.60 -9.88 38.25
CA VAL A 1176 5.91 -9.24 38.38
C VAL A 1176 7.03 -10.07 37.76
N ARG A 1177 7.00 -11.40 37.95
CA ARG A 1177 8.01 -12.32 37.39
C ARG A 1177 7.99 -12.32 35.86
N GLN A 1178 6.81 -12.32 35.26
CA GLN A 1178 6.66 -12.25 33.80
C GLN A 1178 7.18 -10.90 33.28
N LEU A 1179 6.81 -9.79 33.93
CA LEU A 1179 7.25 -8.46 33.53
C LEU A 1179 8.78 -8.32 33.58
N ARG A 1180 9.42 -8.78 34.66
CA ARG A 1180 10.89 -8.78 34.78
C ARG A 1180 11.56 -9.60 33.68
N TRP A 1181 11.00 -10.76 33.36
CA TRP A 1181 11.53 -11.61 32.30
C TRP A 1181 11.39 -10.97 30.91
N LEU A 1182 10.25 -10.33 30.63
CA LEU A 1182 10.03 -9.55 29.40
C LEU A 1182 10.91 -8.29 29.33
N GLN A 1183 11.20 -7.63 30.43
CA GLN A 1183 12.13 -6.49 30.44
C GLN A 1183 13.56 -6.97 30.22
N GLY A 1184 14.00 -8.02 30.92
CA GLY A 1184 15.33 -8.60 30.76
C GLY A 1184 15.60 -9.07 29.34
N SER A 1185 14.66 -9.81 28.74
CA SER A 1185 14.83 -10.28 27.36
C SER A 1185 14.76 -9.16 26.32
N PHE A 1186 14.16 -8.00 26.64
CA PHE A 1186 14.18 -6.83 25.75
C PHE A 1186 15.58 -6.24 25.69
N TRP A 1187 16.16 -5.93 26.85
CA TRP A 1187 17.49 -5.35 26.95
C TRP A 1187 18.57 -6.28 26.40
N PHE A 1188 18.40 -7.60 26.56
CA PHE A 1188 19.34 -8.58 25.99
C PHE A 1188 19.19 -8.73 24.47
N SER A 1189 18.00 -8.47 23.90
CA SER A 1189 17.78 -8.55 22.45
C SER A 1189 18.43 -7.40 21.66
N LEU A 1190 18.53 -6.20 22.25
CA LEU A 1190 19.09 -5.02 21.58
C LEU A 1190 20.56 -5.17 21.13
N PRO A 1191 21.51 -5.61 21.97
CA PRO A 1191 22.89 -5.80 21.54
C PRO A 1191 23.01 -6.91 20.49
N LEU A 1192 22.26 -8.01 20.63
CA LEU A 1192 22.24 -9.08 19.63
C LEU A 1192 21.71 -8.58 18.27
N LEU A 1193 20.65 -7.77 18.28
CA LEU A 1193 20.12 -7.15 17.07
C LEU A 1193 21.13 -6.18 16.44
N ALA A 1194 21.82 -5.37 17.25
CA ALA A 1194 22.86 -4.46 16.75
C ALA A 1194 24.03 -5.23 16.10
N VAL A 1195 24.47 -6.32 16.72
CA VAL A 1195 25.52 -7.20 16.17
C VAL A 1195 25.07 -7.83 14.86
N LEU A 1196 23.85 -8.35 14.79
CA LEU A 1196 23.28 -8.90 13.56
C LEU A 1196 23.23 -7.85 12.44
N LEU A 1197 22.70 -6.66 12.71
CA LEU A 1197 22.61 -5.59 11.72
C LEU A 1197 23.99 -5.12 11.25
N ALA A 1198 24.96 -4.99 12.16
CA ALA A 1198 26.34 -4.63 11.81
C ALA A 1198 26.98 -5.70 10.92
N ALA A 1199 26.80 -6.99 11.24
CA ALA A 1199 27.30 -8.09 10.42
C ALA A 1199 26.65 -8.12 9.03
N LEU A 1200 25.34 -7.90 8.94
CA LEU A 1200 24.63 -7.83 7.66
C LEU A 1200 25.11 -6.65 6.80
N VAL A 1201 25.25 -5.46 7.38
CA VAL A 1201 25.75 -4.27 6.66
C VAL A 1201 27.18 -4.50 6.16
N GLN A 1202 28.07 -5.01 7.02
CA GLN A 1202 29.44 -5.34 6.62
C GLN A 1202 29.45 -6.36 5.47
N ARG A 1203 28.58 -7.36 5.55
CA ARG A 1203 28.47 -8.43 4.55
C ARG A 1203 27.96 -7.91 3.20
N PHE A 1204 26.90 -7.11 3.17
CA PHE A 1204 26.43 -6.47 1.94
C PHE A 1204 27.47 -5.52 1.35
N LEU A 1205 28.22 -4.77 2.18
CA LEU A 1205 29.27 -3.86 1.69
C LEU A 1205 30.49 -4.60 1.15
N THR A 1206 30.84 -5.76 1.70
CA THR A 1206 32.05 -6.50 1.29
C THR A 1206 31.81 -7.47 0.15
N MET A 1207 30.62 -8.07 0.06
CA MET A 1207 30.30 -9.07 -0.95
C MET A 1207 29.37 -8.54 -2.04
N GLY A 1208 28.79 -7.35 -1.86
CA GLY A 1208 27.87 -6.74 -2.81
C GLY A 1208 28.51 -5.91 -3.93
N GLY A 1209 29.80 -5.60 -3.81
CA GLY A 1209 30.55 -4.86 -4.85
C GLY A 1209 31.52 -5.73 -5.63
N ALA A 1210 31.43 -7.07 -5.48
CA ALA A 1210 32.34 -8.05 -6.06
C ALA A 1210 31.76 -8.66 -7.33
#